data_AF-J9UH84-F1
#
_entry.id   AF-J9UH84-F1
#
_cell.length_a   1.000
_cell.length_b   1.000
_cell.length_c   1.000
_cell.angle_alpha   90.00
_cell.angle_beta   90.00
_cell.angle_gamma   90.00
#
_symmetry.space_group_name_H-M   'P 1'
#
loop_
_entity.id
_entity.type
_entity.pdbx_description
1 polymer ?
#
loop_
_entity_poly.entity_id
_entity_poly.type
_entity_poly.pdbx_seq_one_letter_code
_entity_poly.pdbx_strand_id
1 'polypeptide(L)'
;MEKLYYEFDEKELENTLEKLYSFFKKHDEDFEKTSIFLADEYINGNIKLEIYLQSINVFMRAFSYDPNSMGTYEKLLPGVLKIEDHMIKNNIIDENIYEMLIYIYNTNYNFEEIIKISEELLQINNKNKMAILHLVNLGKEIDYASKLVQNEFKIIDSIPILIGIYNYYTTKIEPYIFYIRIKKDSEEAAKLLLEEYKKDGIKIDEHLLDENNIIKKCNEKIYMYKKLIEELKLYNGLYLSYFMKKYNKTHEEFKLLYNKTYKWHYELACIEHCKIALLQSNLGCDYLSIYEINNDIEYRNNAKKLFEESIKNYLKEGINIFIKDPVKGLVDIYNAEKEYKKAYDLILDIIRHNMILKYDCDLLLLEGEMYYKKDKSEKSAKKAIEDFRQAIERLKYIDTASFKPAMERILHNTIPLIYEMEQSRFIHENNAKNLLQNLYFYHTNKPEFYTSAYITAYNIKAYDLCRNIILSLPEECSYKNVTEYYIKATHYSNIDNTKELLDMFNNSEELLIFKNTIIYLINKCAKSEVLKKDTDIKNKNVLIDIYEIISNTRKELVVMRLFDYVRNADAYANKTFDEDTKEEITNKVAKWKGENISIKYNNKEYVLCYHFHSSNEIEKDVNGNIIKDNRGKPLRRLPNKNWIAINQIRDSLAHRVNEKTSDVNEEIINAKKSREFINANFKYIIQCLFSVIIKNNLLTDEQFRSDEF
;
A
#
# COMPACT_ATOMS: atom_id res chain seq x y z
N MET A 1 9.69 -17.12 -49.00
CA MET A 1 9.86 -17.24 -47.54
C MET A 1 9.76 -15.84 -46.97
N GLU A 2 8.99 -15.61 -45.90
CA GLU A 2 9.09 -14.35 -45.13
C GLU A 2 10.58 -14.14 -44.79
N LYS A 3 11.09 -12.89 -44.94
CA LYS A 3 12.50 -12.46 -44.90
C LYS A 3 13.28 -12.78 -43.58
N LEU A 4 12.71 -13.60 -42.70
CA LEU A 4 13.23 -14.01 -41.39
C LEU A 4 14.59 -14.70 -41.43
N TYR A 5 14.87 -15.35 -42.54
CA TYR A 5 16.13 -16.03 -42.81
C TYR A 5 16.72 -15.32 -44.00
N TYR A 6 17.56 -14.32 -43.76
CA TYR A 6 18.61 -14.16 -44.73
C TYR A 6 19.40 -15.47 -44.72
N GLU A 7 19.37 -16.21 -45.82
CA GLU A 7 20.34 -17.27 -46.04
C GLU A 7 21.72 -16.62 -46.00
N PHE A 8 22.59 -17.08 -45.11
CA PHE A 8 23.91 -16.52 -44.93
C PHE A 8 24.97 -17.61 -45.03
N ASP A 9 26.17 -17.23 -45.45
CA ASP A 9 27.31 -18.14 -45.50
C ASP A 9 27.91 -18.27 -44.09
N GLU A 10 27.86 -19.48 -43.53
CA GLU A 10 28.36 -19.73 -42.17
C GLU A 10 29.87 -19.43 -42.03
N LYS A 11 30.64 -19.69 -43.09
CA LYS A 11 32.09 -19.46 -43.09
C LYS A 11 32.39 -17.97 -43.19
N GLU A 12 31.61 -17.22 -43.96
CA GLU A 12 31.69 -15.76 -44.00
C GLU A 12 31.36 -15.15 -42.63
N LEU A 13 30.35 -15.67 -41.93
CA LEU A 13 29.98 -15.25 -40.58
C LEU A 13 31.10 -15.56 -39.58
N GLU A 14 31.65 -16.77 -39.58
CA GLU A 14 32.75 -17.16 -38.69
C GLU A 14 33.98 -16.25 -38.87
N ASN A 15 34.40 -16.01 -40.12
CA ASN A 15 35.52 -15.11 -40.42
C ASN A 15 35.24 -13.67 -39.96
N THR A 16 33.99 -13.20 -40.09
CA THR A 16 33.59 -11.86 -39.67
C THR A 16 33.59 -11.74 -38.15
N LEU A 17 33.10 -12.76 -37.44
CA LEU A 17 33.11 -12.81 -35.98
C LEU A 17 34.55 -12.83 -35.45
N GLU A 18 35.46 -13.60 -36.04
CA GLU A 18 36.88 -13.60 -35.64
C GLU A 18 37.51 -12.20 -35.77
N LYS A 19 37.26 -11.51 -36.90
CA LYS A 19 37.70 -10.12 -37.10
C LYS A 19 37.09 -9.18 -36.06
N LEU A 20 35.79 -9.31 -35.82
CA LEU A 20 35.04 -8.48 -34.88
C LEU A 20 35.57 -8.63 -33.44
N TYR A 21 35.76 -9.88 -32.97
CA TYR A 21 36.33 -10.16 -31.65
C TYR A 21 37.78 -9.69 -31.53
N SER A 22 38.58 -9.82 -32.59
CA SER A 22 39.95 -9.30 -32.61
C SER A 22 39.97 -7.77 -32.49
N PHE A 23 39.10 -7.07 -33.23
CA PHE A 23 38.95 -5.62 -33.17
C PHE A 23 38.51 -5.18 -31.77
N PHE A 24 37.47 -5.81 -31.23
CA PHE A 24 36.94 -5.55 -29.90
C PHE A 24 38.02 -5.63 -28.82
N LYS A 25 38.80 -6.71 -28.80
CA LYS A 25 39.91 -6.89 -27.84
C LYS A 25 41.03 -5.87 -28.02
N LYS A 26 41.33 -5.47 -29.26
CA LYS A 26 42.39 -4.50 -29.57
C LYS A 26 42.00 -3.07 -29.14
N HIS A 27 40.71 -2.81 -28.97
CA HIS A 27 40.16 -1.51 -28.63
C HIS A 27 39.50 -1.50 -27.26
N ASP A 28 40.15 -2.13 -26.29
CA ASP A 28 39.77 -2.10 -24.87
C ASP A 28 38.30 -2.49 -24.62
N GLU A 29 37.78 -3.42 -25.42
CA GLU A 29 36.40 -3.92 -25.29
C GLU A 29 35.33 -2.82 -25.50
N ASP A 30 35.64 -1.85 -26.37
CA ASP A 30 34.74 -0.76 -26.74
C ASP A 30 33.67 -1.22 -27.75
N PHE A 31 32.45 -1.47 -27.24
CA PHE A 31 31.30 -1.88 -28.05
C PHE A 31 30.90 -0.86 -29.11
N GLU A 32 31.03 0.43 -28.82
CA GLU A 32 30.60 1.50 -29.72
C GLU A 32 31.50 1.57 -30.95
N LYS A 33 32.82 1.59 -30.75
CA LYS A 33 33.79 1.50 -31.84
C LYS A 33 33.64 0.22 -32.64
N THR A 34 33.35 -0.90 -31.96
CA THR A 34 33.18 -2.20 -32.60
C THR A 34 31.92 -2.25 -33.47
N SER A 35 30.82 -1.63 -33.03
CA SER A 35 29.59 -1.46 -33.83
C SER A 35 29.85 -0.62 -35.09
N ILE A 36 30.55 0.52 -34.93
CA ILE A 36 30.90 1.40 -36.05
C ILE A 36 31.81 0.69 -37.05
N PHE A 37 32.81 -0.05 -36.57
CA PHE A 37 33.70 -0.86 -37.41
C PHE A 37 32.92 -1.88 -38.25
N LEU A 38 31.99 -2.61 -37.62
CA LEU A 38 31.18 -3.60 -38.32
C LEU A 38 30.25 -2.94 -39.36
N ALA A 39 29.72 -1.74 -39.06
CA ALA A 39 28.95 -0.95 -40.02
C ALA A 39 29.82 -0.50 -41.21
N ASP A 40 31.07 -0.11 -40.97
CA ASP A 40 32.02 0.23 -42.04
C ASP A 40 32.34 -0.96 -42.95
N GLU A 41 32.51 -2.15 -42.39
CA GLU A 41 32.71 -3.37 -43.21
C GLU A 41 31.53 -3.61 -44.16
N TYR A 42 30.29 -3.38 -43.70
CA TYR A 42 29.11 -3.49 -44.56
C TYR A 42 29.06 -2.37 -45.62
N ILE A 43 29.23 -1.11 -45.22
CA ILE A 43 29.15 0.06 -46.11
C ILE A 43 30.21 -0.01 -47.22
N ASN A 44 31.39 -0.56 -46.92
CA ASN A 44 32.46 -0.75 -47.89
C ASN A 44 32.28 -1.99 -48.78
N GLY A 45 31.24 -2.80 -48.55
CA GLY A 45 30.95 -4.02 -49.30
C GLY A 45 31.84 -5.21 -48.94
N ASN A 46 32.54 -5.18 -47.79
CA ASN A 46 33.40 -6.27 -47.32
C ASN A 46 32.58 -7.44 -46.74
N ILE A 47 31.38 -7.16 -46.25
CA ILE A 47 30.42 -8.16 -45.77
C ILE A 47 29.02 -7.82 -46.31
N LYS A 48 28.17 -8.84 -46.45
CA LYS A 48 26.77 -8.64 -46.83
C LYS A 48 25.90 -8.26 -45.62
N LEU A 49 24.69 -7.74 -45.89
CA LEU A 49 23.76 -7.31 -44.84
C LEU A 49 23.38 -8.47 -43.91
N GLU A 50 23.19 -9.66 -44.47
CA GLU A 50 22.90 -10.86 -43.70
C GLU A 50 24.01 -11.23 -42.72
N ILE A 51 25.27 -11.03 -43.10
CA ILE A 51 26.43 -11.28 -42.24
C ILE A 51 26.53 -10.20 -41.16
N TYR A 52 26.25 -8.94 -41.50
CA TYR A 52 26.19 -7.85 -40.54
C TYR A 52 25.15 -8.13 -39.43
N LEU A 53 23.90 -8.42 -39.82
CA LEU A 53 22.80 -8.67 -38.88
C LEU A 53 23.10 -9.86 -37.94
N GLN A 54 23.64 -10.96 -38.49
CA GLN A 54 23.99 -12.12 -37.68
C GLN A 54 25.22 -11.89 -36.81
N SER A 55 26.19 -11.10 -37.27
CA SER A 55 27.35 -10.74 -36.47
C SER A 55 26.95 -9.97 -35.22
N ILE A 56 26.05 -8.97 -35.35
CA ILE A 56 25.49 -8.26 -34.19
C ILE A 56 24.77 -9.23 -33.25
N ASN A 57 23.91 -10.09 -33.77
CA ASN A 57 23.15 -11.04 -32.95
C ASN A 57 24.05 -11.98 -32.14
N VAL A 58 25.03 -12.61 -32.79
CA VAL A 58 25.97 -13.52 -32.12
C VAL A 58 26.85 -12.78 -31.13
N PHE A 59 27.36 -11.61 -31.53
CA PHE A 59 28.20 -10.78 -30.67
C PHE A 59 27.45 -10.38 -29.39
N MET A 60 26.21 -9.89 -29.49
CA MET A 60 25.42 -9.50 -28.31
C MET A 60 25.07 -10.67 -27.39
N ARG A 61 24.83 -11.86 -27.93
CA ARG A 61 24.55 -13.05 -27.10
C ARG A 61 25.74 -13.52 -26.29
N ALA A 62 26.97 -13.27 -26.75
CA ALA A 62 28.15 -13.58 -25.95
C ALA A 62 28.21 -12.75 -24.66
N PHE A 63 27.51 -11.61 -24.62
CA PHE A 63 27.51 -10.66 -23.49
C PHE A 63 26.13 -10.49 -22.83
N SER A 64 25.09 -11.23 -23.26
CA SER A 64 23.72 -11.07 -22.76
C SER A 64 23.50 -11.50 -21.31
N TYR A 65 24.51 -12.10 -20.66
CA TYR A 65 24.48 -12.48 -19.25
C TYR A 65 25.26 -11.49 -18.36
N ASP A 66 25.73 -10.38 -18.91
CA ASP A 66 26.36 -9.29 -18.15
C ASP A 66 25.28 -8.46 -17.43
N PRO A 67 25.44 -8.15 -16.13
CA PRO A 67 24.54 -7.26 -15.39
C PRO A 67 24.34 -5.87 -16.03
N ASN A 68 25.22 -5.42 -16.94
CA ASN A 68 25.08 -4.17 -17.71
C ASN A 68 24.50 -4.34 -19.13
N SER A 69 23.93 -5.50 -19.45
CA SER A 69 23.49 -5.86 -20.82
C SER A 69 22.60 -4.81 -21.51
N MET A 70 21.77 -4.05 -20.78
CA MET A 70 20.97 -2.94 -21.34
C MET A 70 21.85 -1.81 -21.93
N GLY A 71 22.88 -1.36 -21.19
CA GLY A 71 23.81 -0.34 -21.66
C GLY A 71 24.69 -0.81 -22.83
N THR A 72 24.84 -2.12 -23.02
CA THR A 72 25.54 -2.70 -24.17
C THR A 72 24.75 -2.56 -25.48
N TYR A 73 23.41 -2.62 -25.43
CA TYR A 73 22.58 -2.40 -26.63
C TYR A 73 22.62 -0.93 -27.08
N GLU A 74 22.66 0.02 -26.15
CA GLU A 74 22.85 1.46 -26.45
C GLU A 74 24.08 1.71 -27.31
N LYS A 75 25.17 0.98 -27.03
CA LYS A 75 26.45 1.13 -27.72
C LYS A 75 26.41 0.64 -29.16
N LEU A 76 25.39 -0.11 -29.57
CA LEU A 76 25.20 -0.47 -30.97
C LEU A 76 24.66 0.68 -31.81
N LEU A 77 23.90 1.60 -31.20
CA LEU A 77 23.09 2.61 -31.88
C LEU A 77 23.88 3.42 -32.94
N PRO A 78 25.12 3.92 -32.67
CA PRO A 78 25.84 4.70 -33.67
C PRO A 78 26.16 3.94 -34.95
N GLY A 79 26.52 2.66 -34.85
CA GLY A 79 26.79 1.81 -36.02
C GLY A 79 25.51 1.49 -36.80
N VAL A 80 24.39 1.26 -36.10
CA VAL A 80 23.09 1.00 -36.75
C VAL A 80 22.56 2.24 -37.49
N LEU A 81 22.57 3.41 -36.85
CA LEU A 81 22.15 4.68 -37.48
C LEU A 81 23.02 5.01 -38.70
N LYS A 82 24.33 4.69 -38.63
CA LYS A 82 25.24 4.87 -39.77
C LYS A 82 24.84 4.01 -40.98
N ILE A 83 24.33 2.79 -40.75
CA ILE A 83 23.79 1.94 -41.82
C ILE A 83 22.47 2.48 -42.34
N GLU A 84 21.55 2.86 -41.46
CA GLU A 84 20.27 3.47 -41.85
C GLU A 84 20.50 4.68 -42.75
N ASP A 85 21.37 5.61 -42.33
CA ASP A 85 21.76 6.79 -43.11
C ASP A 85 22.32 6.42 -44.49
N HIS A 86 23.18 5.39 -44.54
CA HIS A 86 23.75 4.90 -45.79
C HIS A 86 22.67 4.31 -46.71
N MET A 87 21.75 3.51 -46.15
CA MET A 87 20.66 2.90 -46.91
C MET A 87 19.70 3.95 -47.46
N ILE A 88 19.28 4.92 -46.64
CA ILE A 88 18.43 6.04 -47.06
C ILE A 88 19.08 6.83 -48.20
N LYS A 89 20.37 7.18 -48.07
CA LYS A 89 21.12 7.91 -49.13
C LYS A 89 21.19 7.14 -50.45
N ASN A 90 21.15 5.82 -50.40
CA ASN A 90 21.21 4.95 -51.57
C ASN A 90 19.83 4.43 -52.02
N ASN A 91 18.73 4.93 -51.47
CA ASN A 91 17.35 4.46 -51.72
C ASN A 91 17.17 2.94 -51.48
N ILE A 92 17.90 2.40 -50.51
CA ILE A 92 17.75 1.01 -50.04
C ILE A 92 16.85 1.05 -48.80
N ILE A 93 15.89 0.13 -48.73
CA ILE A 93 15.00 0.00 -47.57
C ILE A 93 15.05 -1.45 -47.10
N ASP A 94 15.43 -1.65 -45.83
CA ASP A 94 15.44 -2.96 -45.19
C ASP A 94 14.71 -2.91 -43.84
N GLU A 95 13.62 -3.68 -43.75
CA GLU A 95 12.76 -3.73 -42.56
C GLU A 95 13.53 -4.20 -41.31
N ASN A 96 14.57 -5.03 -41.45
CA ASN A 96 15.31 -5.57 -40.31
C ASN A 96 16.16 -4.50 -39.61
N ILE A 97 16.61 -3.47 -40.33
CA ILE A 97 17.32 -2.32 -39.72
C ILE A 97 16.35 -1.52 -38.84
N TYR A 98 15.12 -1.30 -39.31
CA TYR A 98 14.09 -0.61 -38.53
C TYR A 98 13.67 -1.44 -37.31
N GLU A 99 13.47 -2.75 -37.46
CA GLU A 99 13.20 -3.65 -36.32
C GLU A 99 14.36 -3.63 -35.29
N MET A 100 15.61 -3.54 -35.77
CA MET A 100 16.79 -3.39 -34.91
C MET A 100 16.76 -2.10 -34.08
N LEU A 101 16.44 -0.98 -34.74
CA LEU A 101 16.32 0.33 -34.10
C LEU A 101 15.18 0.34 -33.07
N ILE A 102 14.01 -0.19 -33.41
CA ILE A 102 12.87 -0.32 -32.48
C ILE A 102 13.30 -1.07 -31.21
N TYR A 103 14.03 -2.17 -31.34
CA TYR A 103 14.49 -2.94 -30.20
C TYR A 103 15.52 -2.18 -29.35
N ILE A 104 16.51 -1.51 -29.94
CA ILE A 104 17.48 -0.68 -29.19
C ILE A 104 16.77 0.46 -28.45
N TYR A 105 15.85 1.15 -29.10
CA TYR A 105 15.10 2.22 -28.42
C TYR A 105 14.19 1.67 -27.31
N ASN A 106 13.65 0.46 -27.48
CA ASN A 106 12.88 -0.23 -26.45
C ASN A 106 13.72 -0.60 -25.22
N THR A 107 14.98 -1.04 -25.39
CA THR A 107 15.87 -1.30 -24.24
C THR A 107 16.24 -0.02 -23.49
N ASN A 108 16.19 1.13 -24.16
CA ASN A 108 16.55 2.43 -23.59
C ASN A 108 15.33 3.21 -23.08
N TYR A 109 14.13 2.61 -23.14
CA TYR A 109 12.86 3.25 -22.82
C TYR A 109 12.62 4.57 -23.58
N ASN A 110 13.18 4.72 -24.79
CA ASN A 110 12.98 5.89 -25.64
C ASN A 110 11.69 5.74 -26.48
N PHE A 111 10.55 5.95 -25.83
CA PHE A 111 9.24 5.71 -26.43
C PHE A 111 8.92 6.61 -27.64
N GLU A 112 9.46 7.82 -27.69
CA GLU A 112 9.24 8.76 -28.80
C GLU A 112 9.85 8.23 -30.10
N GLU A 113 11.11 7.79 -30.06
CA GLU A 113 11.76 7.21 -31.24
C GLU A 113 11.15 5.85 -31.63
N ILE A 114 10.70 5.02 -30.67
CA ILE A 114 9.99 3.77 -30.99
C ILE A 114 8.73 4.07 -31.82
N ILE A 115 7.94 5.06 -31.43
CA ILE A 115 6.71 5.43 -32.15
C ILE A 115 7.07 5.89 -33.56
N LYS A 116 8.02 6.82 -33.69
CA LYS A 116 8.45 7.38 -34.97
C LYS A 116 8.95 6.30 -35.94
N ILE A 117 9.93 5.50 -35.51
CA ILE A 117 10.53 4.44 -36.35
C ILE A 117 9.49 3.36 -36.69
N SER A 118 8.58 3.03 -35.78
CA SER A 118 7.50 2.07 -36.06
C SER A 118 6.50 2.62 -37.09
N GLU A 119 6.11 3.90 -37.00
CA GLU A 119 5.23 4.54 -37.97
C GLU A 119 5.89 4.61 -39.37
N GLU A 120 7.18 4.96 -39.44
CA GLU A 120 7.97 4.92 -40.67
C GLU A 120 8.03 3.50 -41.26
N LEU A 121 8.27 2.48 -40.43
CA LEU A 121 8.26 1.08 -40.86
C LEU A 121 6.89 0.64 -41.38
N LEU A 122 5.79 1.13 -40.82
CA LEU A 122 4.44 0.84 -41.33
C LEU A 122 4.12 1.53 -42.66
N GLN A 123 4.78 2.64 -42.99
CA GLN A 123 4.68 3.23 -44.32
C GLN A 123 5.38 2.37 -45.38
N ILE A 124 6.46 1.68 -44.99
CA ILE A 124 7.20 0.74 -45.84
C ILE A 124 6.45 -0.59 -45.97
N ASN A 125 6.06 -1.18 -44.85
CA ASN A 125 5.31 -2.43 -44.76
C ASN A 125 4.21 -2.29 -43.70
N ASN A 126 3.00 -1.97 -44.16
CA ASN A 126 1.85 -1.77 -43.29
C ASN A 126 1.43 -3.03 -42.50
N LYS A 127 1.96 -4.21 -42.84
CA LYS A 127 1.72 -5.47 -42.12
C LYS A 127 2.90 -5.89 -41.25
N ASN A 128 3.89 -5.04 -41.03
CA ASN A 128 5.05 -5.38 -40.21
C ASN A 128 4.62 -5.63 -38.75
N LYS A 129 4.77 -6.88 -38.30
CA LYS A 129 4.25 -7.33 -37.01
C LYS A 129 5.04 -6.77 -35.82
N MET A 130 6.33 -6.46 -35.98
CA MET A 130 7.14 -5.84 -34.94
C MET A 130 6.70 -4.40 -34.67
N ALA A 131 6.57 -3.59 -35.72
CA ALA A 131 6.07 -2.22 -35.59
C ALA A 131 4.66 -2.20 -34.96
N ILE A 132 3.75 -3.06 -35.44
CA ILE A 132 2.40 -3.18 -34.87
C ILE A 132 2.46 -3.55 -33.39
N LEU A 133 3.25 -4.56 -33.01
CA LEU A 133 3.39 -5.01 -31.62
C LEU A 133 3.85 -3.87 -30.70
N HIS A 134 4.90 -3.15 -31.08
CA HIS A 134 5.45 -2.08 -30.25
C HIS A 134 4.52 -0.87 -30.15
N LEU A 135 3.87 -0.46 -31.25
CA LEU A 135 2.85 0.60 -31.22
C LEU A 135 1.69 0.22 -30.31
N VAL A 136 1.20 -1.01 -30.43
CA VAL A 136 0.13 -1.55 -29.58
C VAL A 136 0.51 -1.55 -28.11
N ASN A 137 1.73 -1.99 -27.76
CA ASN A 137 2.21 -1.98 -26.38
C ASN A 137 2.27 -0.56 -25.79
N LEU A 138 2.44 0.46 -26.63
CA LEU A 138 2.41 1.88 -26.28
C LEU A 138 1.01 2.51 -26.39
N GLY A 139 -0.02 1.71 -26.67
CA GLY A 139 -1.39 2.17 -26.77
C GLY A 139 -1.75 2.87 -28.08
N LYS A 140 -0.92 2.73 -29.11
CA LYS A 140 -1.13 3.26 -30.46
C LYS A 140 -1.62 2.15 -31.39
N GLU A 141 -2.34 2.53 -32.45
CA GLU A 141 -2.77 1.62 -33.52
C GLU A 141 -3.54 0.34 -33.09
N ILE A 142 -4.19 0.35 -31.91
CA ILE A 142 -4.91 -0.84 -31.39
C ILE A 142 -6.05 -1.28 -32.30
N ASP A 143 -6.85 -0.34 -32.79
CA ASP A 143 -7.96 -0.63 -33.70
C ASP A 143 -7.46 -1.13 -35.05
N TYR A 144 -6.35 -0.56 -35.53
CA TYR A 144 -5.69 -1.00 -36.75
C TYR A 144 -5.15 -2.43 -36.61
N ALA A 145 -4.40 -2.71 -35.55
CA ALA A 145 -3.89 -4.03 -35.22
C ALA A 145 -5.03 -5.05 -35.08
N SER A 146 -6.12 -4.70 -34.38
CA SER A 146 -7.28 -5.57 -34.20
C SER A 146 -7.92 -5.96 -35.54
N LYS A 147 -8.05 -5.01 -36.47
CA LYS A 147 -8.57 -5.28 -37.83
C LYS A 147 -7.65 -6.20 -38.63
N LEU A 148 -6.33 -5.99 -38.55
CA LEU A 148 -5.36 -6.86 -39.23
C LEU A 148 -5.41 -8.29 -38.69
N VAL A 149 -5.47 -8.45 -37.37
CA VAL A 149 -5.54 -9.78 -36.74
C VAL A 149 -6.83 -10.51 -37.10
N GLN A 150 -7.96 -9.79 -37.22
CA GLN A 150 -9.24 -10.41 -37.55
C GLN A 150 -9.36 -10.82 -39.03
N ASN A 151 -8.85 -9.98 -39.93
CA ASN A 151 -9.14 -10.10 -41.36
C ASN A 151 -7.97 -10.62 -42.20
N GLU A 152 -6.74 -10.46 -41.73
CA GLU A 152 -5.55 -10.67 -42.57
C GLU A 152 -4.55 -11.66 -42.01
N PHE A 153 -4.31 -11.65 -40.70
CA PHE A 153 -3.34 -12.56 -40.09
C PHE A 153 -3.99 -13.86 -39.63
N LYS A 154 -3.23 -14.96 -39.70
CA LYS A 154 -3.59 -16.16 -38.93
C LYS A 154 -3.47 -15.84 -37.44
N ILE A 155 -4.38 -16.38 -36.64
CA ILE A 155 -4.43 -16.15 -35.20
C ILE A 155 -3.11 -16.56 -34.54
N ILE A 156 -2.57 -17.72 -34.91
CA ILE A 156 -1.29 -18.22 -34.40
C ILE A 156 -0.13 -17.25 -34.70
N ASP A 157 -0.11 -16.60 -35.87
CA ASP A 157 0.93 -15.64 -36.26
C ASP A 157 0.74 -14.26 -35.61
N SER A 158 -0.35 -14.05 -34.87
CA SER A 158 -0.73 -12.78 -34.24
C SER A 158 -0.67 -12.81 -32.72
N ILE A 159 -0.22 -13.91 -32.13
CA ILE A 159 -0.29 -14.12 -30.68
C ILE A 159 0.38 -12.98 -29.90
N PRO A 160 1.63 -12.57 -30.19
CA PRO A 160 2.22 -11.43 -29.50
C PRO A 160 1.46 -10.12 -29.67
N ILE A 161 0.96 -9.80 -30.87
CA ILE A 161 0.14 -8.60 -31.08
C ILE A 161 -1.11 -8.65 -30.20
N LEU A 162 -1.78 -9.81 -30.16
CA LEU A 162 -2.95 -10.02 -29.30
C LEU A 162 -2.60 -9.89 -27.81
N ILE A 163 -1.45 -10.44 -27.37
CA ILE A 163 -0.93 -10.27 -26.01
C ILE A 163 -0.58 -8.79 -25.75
N GLY A 164 -0.06 -8.07 -26.72
CA GLY A 164 0.24 -6.64 -26.59
C GLY A 164 -1.02 -5.79 -26.46
N ILE A 165 -2.03 -6.04 -27.31
CA ILE A 165 -3.35 -5.40 -27.25
C ILE A 165 -3.93 -5.64 -25.84
N TYR A 166 -3.77 -6.87 -25.36
CA TYR A 166 -4.15 -7.28 -24.02
C TYR A 166 -3.39 -6.56 -22.91
N ASN A 167 -2.06 -6.47 -22.98
CA ASN A 167 -1.23 -5.85 -21.95
C ASN A 167 -1.58 -4.37 -21.83
N TYR A 168 -1.81 -3.71 -22.96
CA TYR A 168 -2.36 -2.37 -22.98
C TYR A 168 -3.72 -2.30 -22.27
N TYR A 169 -4.67 -3.17 -22.60
CA TYR A 169 -5.96 -3.16 -21.90
C TYR A 169 -5.81 -3.46 -20.41
N THR A 170 -4.90 -4.35 -20.01
CA THR A 170 -4.67 -4.72 -18.61
C THR A 170 -4.12 -3.52 -17.82
N THR A 171 -3.07 -2.86 -18.32
CA THR A 171 -2.53 -1.64 -17.70
C THR A 171 -3.55 -0.50 -17.62
N LYS A 172 -4.53 -0.46 -18.53
CA LYS A 172 -5.65 0.47 -18.44
C LYS A 172 -6.76 0.03 -17.50
N ILE A 173 -7.12 -1.25 -17.43
CA ILE A 173 -8.27 -1.77 -16.67
C ILE A 173 -7.92 -2.01 -15.19
N GLU A 174 -6.71 -2.47 -14.90
CA GLU A 174 -6.25 -2.82 -13.54
C GLU A 174 -6.42 -1.69 -12.52
N PRO A 175 -6.11 -0.41 -12.84
CA PRO A 175 -6.42 0.73 -11.98
C PRO A 175 -7.91 0.80 -11.57
N TYR A 176 -8.83 0.48 -12.50
CA TYR A 176 -10.27 0.51 -12.25
C TYR A 176 -10.76 -0.70 -11.45
N ILE A 177 -10.16 -1.87 -11.65
CA ILE A 177 -10.42 -3.06 -10.81
C ILE A 177 -10.03 -2.74 -9.36
N PHE A 178 -8.85 -2.16 -9.17
CA PHE A 178 -8.39 -1.74 -7.85
C PHE A 178 -9.30 -0.67 -7.24
N TYR A 179 -9.74 0.31 -8.04
CA TYR A 179 -10.72 1.31 -7.62
C TYR A 179 -12.04 0.69 -7.13
N ILE A 180 -12.63 -0.24 -7.89
CA ILE A 180 -13.88 -0.91 -7.48
C ILE A 180 -13.67 -1.67 -6.17
N ARG A 181 -12.55 -2.38 -6.04
CA ARG A 181 -12.22 -3.11 -4.82
C ARG A 181 -12.15 -2.17 -3.61
N ILE A 182 -11.39 -1.08 -3.73
CA ILE A 182 -11.28 -0.09 -2.64
C ILE A 182 -12.64 0.57 -2.36
N LYS A 183 -13.43 0.86 -3.39
CA LYS A 183 -14.76 1.50 -3.25
C LYS A 183 -15.72 0.66 -2.41
N LYS A 184 -15.64 -0.68 -2.49
CA LYS A 184 -16.44 -1.58 -1.66
C LYS A 184 -16.10 -1.48 -0.17
N ASP A 185 -14.82 -1.25 0.15
CA ASP A 185 -14.34 -1.12 1.52
C ASP A 185 -14.47 0.32 2.04
N SER A 186 -14.24 1.31 1.18
CA SER A 186 -14.27 2.74 1.50
C SER A 186 -14.42 3.61 0.25
N GLU A 187 -15.57 4.25 0.11
CA GLU A 187 -15.85 5.19 -0.99
C GLU A 187 -14.92 6.41 -0.97
N GLU A 188 -14.51 6.87 0.22
CA GLU A 188 -13.59 7.98 0.40
C GLU A 188 -12.18 7.62 -0.09
N ALA A 189 -11.68 6.43 0.27
CA ALA A 189 -10.38 5.95 -0.19
C ALA A 189 -10.35 5.76 -1.71
N ALA A 190 -11.46 5.32 -2.30
CA ALA A 190 -11.57 5.15 -3.74
C ALA A 190 -11.55 6.49 -4.49
N LYS A 191 -12.15 7.56 -3.93
CA LYS A 191 -12.05 8.91 -4.51
C LYS A 191 -10.61 9.43 -4.49
N LEU A 192 -9.91 9.25 -3.38
CA LEU A 192 -8.50 9.64 -3.25
C LEU A 192 -7.62 8.91 -4.27
N LEU A 193 -7.84 7.61 -4.46
CA LEU A 193 -7.14 6.81 -5.47
C LEU A 193 -7.34 7.37 -6.89
N LEU A 194 -8.56 7.81 -7.24
CA LEU A 194 -8.80 8.45 -8.54
C LEU A 194 -8.07 9.79 -8.69
N GLU A 195 -7.93 10.56 -7.61
CA GLU A 195 -7.17 11.80 -7.62
C GLU A 195 -5.67 11.54 -7.78
N GLU A 196 -5.13 10.50 -7.15
CA GLU A 196 -3.74 10.06 -7.34
C GLU A 196 -3.50 9.65 -8.80
N TYR A 197 -4.36 8.80 -9.37
CA TYR A 197 -4.24 8.42 -10.77
C TYR A 197 -4.28 9.62 -11.71
N LYS A 198 -5.10 10.64 -11.44
CA LYS A 198 -5.11 11.88 -12.23
C LYS A 198 -3.80 12.66 -12.11
N LYS A 199 -3.19 12.72 -10.92
CA LYS A 199 -1.88 13.36 -10.71
C LYS A 199 -0.76 12.62 -11.45
N ASP A 200 -0.84 11.29 -11.50
CA ASP A 200 0.09 10.44 -12.24
C ASP A 200 -0.12 10.48 -13.77
N GLY A 201 -0.98 11.38 -14.27
CA GLY A 201 -1.27 11.53 -15.69
C GLY A 201 -2.12 10.41 -16.28
N ILE A 202 -2.70 9.53 -15.45
CA ILE A 202 -3.61 8.48 -15.89
C ILE A 202 -4.95 9.13 -16.26
N LYS A 203 -5.29 9.10 -17.55
CA LYS A 203 -6.62 9.52 -18.02
C LYS A 203 -7.69 8.57 -17.48
N ILE A 204 -8.64 9.13 -16.73
CA ILE A 204 -9.80 8.42 -16.21
C ILE A 204 -10.91 8.41 -17.26
N ASP A 205 -11.34 7.23 -17.66
CA ASP A 205 -12.53 6.96 -18.45
C ASP A 205 -13.67 6.64 -17.48
N GLU A 206 -14.63 7.56 -17.35
CA GLU A 206 -15.75 7.44 -16.43
C GLU A 206 -16.63 6.22 -16.73
N HIS A 207 -16.66 5.74 -17.99
CA HIS A 207 -17.41 4.53 -18.34
C HIS A 207 -16.81 3.25 -17.74
N LEU A 208 -15.51 3.23 -17.46
CA LEU A 208 -14.83 2.10 -16.83
C LEU A 208 -14.88 2.15 -15.29
N LEU A 209 -15.55 3.14 -14.69
CA LEU A 209 -15.85 3.16 -13.26
C LEU A 209 -17.08 2.30 -12.88
N ASP A 210 -17.81 1.79 -13.88
CA ASP A 210 -18.93 0.88 -13.71
C ASP A 210 -18.49 -0.59 -13.73
N GLU A 211 -18.95 -1.37 -12.74
CA GLU A 211 -18.57 -2.77 -12.57
C GLU A 211 -18.92 -3.63 -13.80
N ASN A 212 -20.08 -3.41 -14.43
CA ASN A 212 -20.52 -4.21 -15.57
C ASN A 212 -19.67 -3.95 -16.81
N ASN A 213 -19.24 -2.70 -17.02
CA ASN A 213 -18.37 -2.36 -18.14
C ASN A 213 -16.99 -2.99 -18.00
N ILE A 214 -16.42 -3.02 -16.78
CA ILE A 214 -15.16 -3.74 -16.54
C ILE A 214 -15.34 -5.24 -16.77
N ILE A 215 -16.38 -5.85 -16.20
CA ILE A 215 -16.64 -7.29 -16.37
C ILE A 215 -16.78 -7.62 -17.86
N LYS A 216 -17.46 -6.78 -18.64
CA LYS A 216 -17.57 -6.95 -20.10
C LYS A 216 -16.19 -6.95 -20.77
N LYS A 217 -15.31 -6.00 -20.41
CA LYS A 217 -13.94 -5.94 -20.95
C LYS A 217 -13.09 -7.14 -20.55
N CYS A 218 -13.18 -7.59 -19.30
CA CYS A 218 -12.52 -8.81 -18.85
C CYS A 218 -13.03 -10.05 -19.60
N ASN A 219 -14.33 -10.12 -19.90
CA ASN A 219 -14.91 -11.21 -20.68
C ASN A 219 -14.47 -11.21 -22.15
N GLU A 220 -14.36 -10.05 -22.79
CA GLU A 220 -13.77 -9.90 -24.13
C GLU A 220 -12.34 -10.49 -24.16
N LYS A 221 -11.57 -10.19 -23.12
CA LYS A 221 -10.20 -10.67 -22.90
C LYS A 221 -10.12 -12.19 -22.63
N ILE A 222 -10.98 -12.73 -21.77
CA ILE A 222 -11.12 -14.18 -21.54
C ILE A 222 -11.41 -14.94 -22.85
N TYR A 223 -12.31 -14.41 -23.68
CA TYR A 223 -12.65 -15.02 -24.96
C TYR A 223 -11.43 -15.12 -25.88
N MET A 224 -10.58 -14.08 -25.94
CA MET A 224 -9.36 -14.09 -26.73
C MET A 224 -8.36 -15.15 -26.22
N TYR A 225 -8.07 -15.22 -24.92
CA TYR A 225 -7.16 -16.24 -24.37
C TYR A 225 -7.61 -17.66 -24.67
N LYS A 226 -8.91 -17.93 -24.50
CA LYS A 226 -9.46 -19.24 -24.83
C LYS A 226 -9.18 -19.60 -26.28
N LYS A 227 -9.41 -18.67 -27.21
CA LYS A 227 -9.11 -18.87 -28.64
C LYS A 227 -7.63 -19.15 -28.88
N LEU A 228 -6.73 -18.39 -28.25
CA LEU A 228 -5.28 -18.56 -28.38
C LEU A 228 -4.80 -19.91 -27.83
N ILE A 229 -5.34 -20.33 -26.68
CA ILE A 229 -5.03 -21.63 -26.08
C ILE A 229 -5.45 -22.76 -27.01
N GLU A 230 -6.64 -22.70 -27.61
CA GLU A 230 -7.10 -23.71 -28.58
C GLU A 230 -6.20 -23.78 -29.82
N GLU A 231 -5.77 -22.65 -30.37
CA GLU A 231 -4.83 -22.62 -31.51
C GLU A 231 -3.49 -23.28 -31.15
N LEU A 232 -2.92 -22.98 -29.97
CA LEU A 232 -1.65 -23.56 -29.55
C LEU A 232 -1.75 -25.05 -29.23
N LYS A 233 -2.93 -25.57 -28.84
CA LYS A 233 -3.13 -27.01 -28.59
C LYS A 233 -2.87 -27.83 -29.85
N LEU A 234 -3.12 -27.28 -31.03
CA LEU A 234 -2.81 -27.91 -32.33
C LEU A 234 -1.30 -28.13 -32.53
N TYR A 235 -0.47 -27.49 -31.70
CA TYR A 235 0.99 -27.46 -31.79
C TYR A 235 1.63 -27.84 -30.44
N ASN A 236 1.12 -28.88 -29.78
CA ASN A 236 1.63 -29.38 -28.49
C ASN A 236 1.73 -28.31 -27.39
N GLY A 237 0.98 -27.22 -27.50
CA GLY A 237 0.95 -26.11 -26.54
C GLY A 237 2.13 -25.15 -26.59
N LEU A 238 2.98 -25.24 -27.62
CA LEU A 238 4.15 -24.39 -27.79
C LEU A 238 4.14 -23.75 -29.18
N TYR A 239 4.31 -22.44 -29.24
CA TYR A 239 4.51 -21.75 -30.52
C TYR A 239 5.72 -22.30 -31.29
N LEU A 240 6.74 -22.77 -30.56
CA LEU A 240 7.89 -23.46 -31.14
C LEU A 240 7.48 -24.64 -32.03
N SER A 241 6.51 -25.45 -31.63
CA SER A 241 6.08 -26.59 -32.44
C SER A 241 5.38 -26.15 -33.73
N TYR A 242 4.64 -25.03 -33.69
CA TYR A 242 4.05 -24.43 -34.88
C TYR A 242 5.15 -23.97 -35.84
N PHE A 243 6.14 -23.25 -35.31
CA PHE A 243 7.27 -22.75 -36.06
C PHE A 243 8.07 -23.88 -36.73
N MET A 244 8.41 -24.93 -35.98
CA MET A 244 9.10 -26.11 -36.50
C MET A 244 8.31 -26.78 -37.63
N LYS A 245 6.98 -26.88 -37.51
CA LYS A 245 6.10 -27.42 -38.55
C LYS A 245 6.00 -26.52 -39.77
N LYS A 246 5.90 -25.19 -39.57
CA LYS A 246 5.84 -24.18 -40.65
C LYS A 246 7.07 -24.24 -41.54
N TYR A 247 8.25 -24.43 -40.95
CA TYR A 247 9.54 -24.41 -41.66
C TYR A 247 10.15 -25.80 -41.91
N ASN A 248 9.44 -26.87 -41.57
CA ASN A 248 9.89 -28.26 -41.73
C ASN A 248 11.29 -28.51 -41.13
N LYS A 249 11.48 -28.11 -39.86
CA LYS A 249 12.74 -28.26 -39.12
C LYS A 249 12.59 -29.23 -37.95
N THR A 250 13.63 -30.03 -37.72
CA THR A 250 13.80 -30.85 -36.51
C THR A 250 14.18 -29.99 -35.30
N HIS A 251 14.12 -30.56 -34.10
CA HIS A 251 14.46 -29.83 -32.87
C HIS A 251 15.95 -29.46 -32.81
N GLU A 252 16.84 -30.31 -33.33
CA GLU A 252 18.27 -30.03 -33.39
C GLU A 252 18.59 -28.93 -34.41
N GLU A 253 17.98 -29.00 -35.59
CA GLU A 253 18.08 -27.92 -36.59
C GLU A 253 17.54 -26.62 -36.04
N PHE A 254 16.42 -26.66 -35.30
CA PHE A 254 15.90 -25.48 -34.61
C PHE A 254 16.86 -24.97 -33.54
N LYS A 255 17.47 -25.83 -32.71
CA LYS A 255 18.40 -25.38 -31.67
C LYS A 255 19.64 -24.71 -32.27
N LEU A 256 20.14 -25.25 -33.39
CA LEU A 256 21.22 -24.65 -34.15
C LEU A 256 20.78 -23.30 -34.75
N LEU A 257 19.59 -23.27 -35.36
CA LEU A 257 18.98 -22.08 -35.96
C LEU A 257 18.72 -20.99 -34.92
N TYR A 258 18.00 -21.29 -33.86
CA TYR A 258 17.77 -20.41 -32.70
C TYR A 258 19.06 -19.82 -32.14
N ASN A 259 20.17 -20.56 -32.20
CA ASN A 259 21.45 -20.05 -31.76
C ASN A 259 22.14 -19.10 -32.75
N LYS A 260 21.80 -19.19 -34.03
CA LYS A 260 22.40 -18.43 -35.14
C LYS A 260 21.43 -17.45 -35.82
N THR A 261 20.16 -17.36 -35.40
CA THR A 261 19.15 -16.49 -35.98
C THR A 261 18.98 -15.22 -35.15
N TYR A 262 18.91 -14.09 -35.84
CA TYR A 262 18.67 -12.74 -35.35
C TYR A 262 17.45 -12.68 -34.40
N LYS A 263 17.71 -12.46 -33.09
CA LYS A 263 16.72 -12.52 -31.99
C LYS A 263 15.67 -11.42 -31.93
N TRP A 264 15.83 -10.38 -32.72
CA TRP A 264 15.09 -9.13 -32.57
C TRP A 264 13.84 -9.14 -33.46
N HIS A 265 13.55 -10.31 -34.02
CA HIS A 265 12.44 -10.58 -34.92
C HIS A 265 11.24 -11.14 -34.15
N TYR A 266 10.04 -10.74 -34.56
CA TYR A 266 8.73 -11.09 -33.99
C TYR A 266 8.56 -12.57 -33.61
N GLU A 267 8.94 -13.49 -34.50
CA GLU A 267 8.75 -14.93 -34.29
C GLU A 267 9.60 -15.50 -33.13
N LEU A 268 10.72 -14.88 -32.75
CA LEU A 268 11.54 -15.33 -31.62
C LEU A 268 10.96 -14.89 -30.27
N ALA A 269 10.41 -13.67 -30.20
CA ALA A 269 9.59 -13.25 -29.07
C ALA A 269 8.37 -14.17 -28.88
N CYS A 270 7.76 -14.66 -29.98
CA CYS A 270 6.70 -15.66 -29.91
C CYS A 270 7.18 -16.96 -29.26
N ILE A 271 8.37 -17.45 -29.62
CA ILE A 271 8.89 -18.72 -29.12
C ILE A 271 9.12 -18.69 -27.60
N GLU A 272 9.62 -17.56 -27.08
CA GLU A 272 9.91 -17.40 -25.65
C GLU A 272 8.62 -17.21 -24.83
N HIS A 273 7.64 -16.46 -25.34
CA HIS A 273 6.48 -15.99 -24.56
C HIS A 273 5.12 -16.60 -24.95
N CYS A 274 4.99 -17.36 -26.04
CA CYS A 274 3.71 -17.94 -26.48
C CYS A 274 3.62 -19.43 -26.14
N LYS A 275 3.32 -19.71 -24.86
CA LYS A 275 3.16 -21.06 -24.33
C LYS A 275 1.82 -21.21 -23.63
N ILE A 276 1.18 -22.37 -23.78
CA ILE A 276 -0.11 -22.64 -23.13
C ILE A 276 -0.03 -22.46 -21.62
N ALA A 277 1.05 -22.90 -20.98
CA ALA A 277 1.19 -22.80 -19.52
C ALA A 277 1.10 -21.33 -19.06
N LEU A 278 1.80 -20.42 -19.74
CA LEU A 278 1.77 -18.99 -19.44
C LEU A 278 0.39 -18.39 -19.74
N LEU A 279 -0.20 -18.72 -20.89
CA LEU A 279 -1.54 -18.23 -21.26
C LEU A 279 -2.62 -18.69 -20.29
N GLN A 280 -2.55 -19.93 -19.79
CA GLN A 280 -3.45 -20.45 -18.78
C GLN A 280 -3.26 -19.74 -17.44
N SER A 281 -2.02 -19.44 -17.04
CA SER A 281 -1.75 -18.66 -15.83
C SER A 281 -2.39 -17.27 -15.92
N ASN A 282 -2.15 -16.55 -17.03
CA ASN A 282 -2.70 -15.21 -17.23
C ASN A 282 -4.24 -15.23 -17.28
N LEU A 283 -4.82 -16.20 -17.99
CA LEU A 283 -6.28 -16.38 -18.01
C LEU A 283 -6.84 -16.70 -16.62
N GLY A 284 -6.11 -17.45 -15.79
CA GLY A 284 -6.48 -17.71 -14.40
C GLY A 284 -6.52 -16.44 -13.57
N CYS A 285 -5.54 -15.55 -13.72
CA CYS A 285 -5.53 -14.24 -13.08
C CYS A 285 -6.75 -13.40 -13.48
N ASP A 286 -7.10 -13.39 -14.77
CA ASP A 286 -8.26 -12.63 -15.26
C ASP A 286 -9.58 -13.10 -14.64
N TYR A 287 -9.71 -14.42 -14.49
CA TYR A 287 -10.85 -15.01 -13.81
C TYR A 287 -10.89 -14.64 -12.32
N LEU A 288 -9.74 -14.63 -11.63
CA LEU A 288 -9.67 -14.14 -10.25
C LEU A 288 -10.04 -12.66 -10.13
N SER A 289 -9.57 -11.81 -11.05
CA SER A 289 -9.93 -10.40 -11.04
C SER A 289 -11.44 -10.17 -11.17
N ILE A 290 -12.13 -10.93 -12.03
CA ILE A 290 -13.60 -10.85 -12.10
C ILE A 290 -14.24 -11.35 -10.81
N TYR A 291 -13.74 -12.44 -10.23
CA TYR A 291 -14.23 -12.94 -8.94
C TYR A 291 -14.10 -11.89 -7.82
N GLU A 292 -13.02 -11.11 -7.77
CA GLU A 292 -12.87 -10.02 -6.79
C GLU A 292 -13.90 -8.89 -7.00
N ILE A 293 -14.40 -8.71 -8.23
CA ILE A 293 -15.41 -7.70 -8.57
C ILE A 293 -16.84 -8.18 -8.28
N ASN A 294 -17.20 -9.44 -8.49
CA ASN A 294 -18.60 -9.87 -8.34
C ASN A 294 -18.83 -11.01 -7.34
N ASN A 295 -17.76 -11.56 -6.75
CA ASN A 295 -17.77 -12.72 -5.86
C ASN A 295 -18.41 -13.99 -6.45
N ASP A 296 -18.51 -14.11 -7.78
CA ASP A 296 -19.06 -15.29 -8.44
C ASP A 296 -18.05 -16.46 -8.41
N ILE A 297 -18.42 -17.50 -7.67
CA ILE A 297 -17.58 -18.66 -7.39
C ILE A 297 -17.21 -19.46 -8.65
N GLU A 298 -17.99 -19.36 -9.73
CA GLU A 298 -17.66 -20.03 -10.99
C GLU A 298 -16.35 -19.51 -11.56
N TYR A 299 -16.12 -18.19 -11.49
CA TYR A 299 -14.86 -17.58 -11.94
C TYR A 299 -13.67 -18.05 -11.10
N ARG A 300 -13.82 -18.16 -9.78
CA ARG A 300 -12.78 -18.72 -8.91
C ARG A 300 -12.46 -20.18 -9.25
N ASN A 301 -13.48 -21.00 -9.51
CA ASN A 301 -13.30 -22.40 -9.90
C ASN A 301 -12.61 -22.54 -11.26
N ASN A 302 -12.96 -21.68 -12.22
CA ASN A 302 -12.29 -21.62 -13.52
C ASN A 302 -10.82 -21.23 -13.38
N ALA A 303 -10.51 -20.21 -12.56
CA ALA A 303 -9.13 -19.82 -12.26
C ALA A 303 -8.33 -20.96 -11.64
N LYS A 304 -8.88 -21.61 -10.61
CA LYS A 304 -8.27 -22.77 -9.93
C LYS A 304 -7.87 -23.87 -10.92
N LYS A 305 -8.80 -24.26 -11.80
CA LYS A 305 -8.56 -25.27 -12.84
C LYS A 305 -7.46 -24.85 -13.80
N LEU A 306 -7.45 -23.58 -14.22
CA LEU A 306 -6.43 -23.06 -15.14
C LEU A 306 -5.04 -23.02 -14.51
N PHE A 307 -4.91 -22.65 -13.24
CA PHE A 307 -3.62 -22.70 -12.53
C PHE A 307 -3.12 -24.14 -12.38
N GLU A 308 -3.98 -25.10 -12.04
CA GLU A 308 -3.62 -26.52 -11.98
C GLU A 308 -3.14 -27.05 -13.34
N GLU A 309 -3.84 -26.70 -14.43
CA GLU A 309 -3.43 -27.06 -15.79
C GLU A 309 -2.12 -26.40 -16.21
N SER A 310 -1.94 -25.11 -15.86
CA SER A 310 -0.73 -24.33 -16.13
C SER A 310 0.50 -24.96 -15.45
N ILE A 311 0.40 -25.25 -14.14
CA ILE A 311 1.46 -25.92 -13.37
C ILE A 311 1.79 -27.26 -14.00
N LYS A 312 0.79 -28.08 -14.35
CA LYS A 312 0.99 -29.37 -15.00
C LYS A 312 1.72 -29.24 -16.35
N ASN A 313 1.46 -28.17 -17.11
CA ASN A 313 2.13 -27.93 -18.38
C ASN A 313 3.56 -27.42 -18.19
N TYR A 314 3.82 -26.52 -17.25
CA TYR A 314 5.19 -26.12 -16.90
C TYR A 314 6.06 -27.30 -16.46
N LEU A 315 5.53 -28.21 -15.64
CA LEU A 315 6.27 -29.39 -15.19
C LEU A 315 6.67 -30.34 -16.33
N LYS A 316 5.96 -30.33 -17.48
CA LYS A 316 6.35 -31.09 -18.68
C LYS A 316 7.48 -30.42 -19.46
N GLU A 317 7.63 -29.10 -19.35
CA GLU A 317 8.64 -28.32 -20.05
C GLU A 317 10.01 -28.34 -19.35
N GLY A 318 10.08 -28.79 -18.10
CA GLY A 318 11.30 -28.87 -17.30
C GLY A 318 11.48 -27.68 -16.34
N ILE A 319 12.72 -27.25 -16.11
CA ILE A 319 13.05 -26.14 -15.20
C ILE A 319 12.53 -24.83 -15.81
N ASN A 320 11.50 -24.25 -15.19
CA ASN A 320 10.93 -22.97 -15.58
C ASN A 320 10.61 -22.14 -14.34
N ILE A 321 11.10 -20.90 -14.28
CA ILE A 321 10.89 -19.99 -13.14
C ILE A 321 9.49 -19.38 -13.09
N PHE A 322 8.81 -19.27 -14.25
CA PHE A 322 7.47 -18.68 -14.37
C PHE A 322 6.37 -19.56 -13.79
N ILE A 323 6.67 -20.81 -13.43
CA ILE A 323 5.73 -21.68 -12.70
C ILE A 323 5.31 -21.10 -11.34
N LYS A 324 6.08 -20.15 -10.79
CA LYS A 324 5.75 -19.49 -9.52
C LYS A 324 4.44 -18.69 -9.58
N ASP A 325 4.10 -18.13 -10.74
CA ASP A 325 2.90 -17.28 -10.89
C ASP A 325 1.59 -18.06 -10.72
N PRO A 326 1.36 -19.19 -11.44
CA PRO A 326 0.16 -19.99 -11.21
C PRO A 326 0.18 -20.68 -9.83
N VAL A 327 1.37 -20.96 -9.26
CA VAL A 327 1.49 -21.47 -7.89
C VAL A 327 1.01 -20.44 -6.87
N LYS A 328 1.41 -19.17 -7.01
CA LYS A 328 0.94 -18.07 -6.17
C LYS A 328 -0.59 -17.94 -6.25
N GLY A 329 -1.15 -17.89 -7.46
CA GLY A 329 -2.60 -17.83 -7.66
C GLY A 329 -3.35 -18.99 -7.01
N LEU A 330 -2.84 -20.22 -7.16
CA LEU A 330 -3.46 -21.41 -6.58
C LEU A 330 -3.32 -21.47 -5.04
N VAL A 331 -2.18 -21.03 -4.50
CA VAL A 331 -1.94 -20.92 -3.06
C VAL A 331 -2.86 -19.88 -2.44
N ASP A 332 -3.04 -18.72 -3.08
CA ASP A 332 -3.93 -17.67 -2.58
C ASP A 332 -5.40 -18.16 -2.55
N ILE A 333 -5.84 -18.94 -3.55
CA ILE A 333 -7.14 -19.63 -3.54
C ILE A 333 -7.23 -20.61 -2.35
N TYR A 334 -6.23 -21.47 -2.16
CA TYR A 334 -6.23 -22.43 -1.05
C TYR A 334 -6.18 -21.75 0.33
N ASN A 335 -5.47 -20.63 0.45
CA ASN A 335 -5.42 -19.82 1.67
C ASN A 335 -6.82 -19.25 1.98
N ALA A 336 -7.52 -18.72 0.99
CA ALA A 336 -8.90 -18.24 1.14
C ALA A 336 -9.88 -19.36 1.53
N GLU A 337 -9.67 -20.57 1.00
CA GLU A 337 -10.44 -21.78 1.34
C GLU A 337 -9.99 -22.44 2.67
N LYS A 338 -8.98 -21.88 3.34
CA LYS A 338 -8.35 -22.44 4.56
C LYS A 338 -7.73 -23.82 4.37
N GLU A 339 -7.41 -24.22 3.13
CA GLU A 339 -6.73 -25.47 2.77
C GLU A 339 -5.20 -25.35 2.92
N TYR A 340 -4.71 -24.83 4.06
CA TYR A 340 -3.30 -24.45 4.24
C TYR A 340 -2.29 -25.59 4.04
N LYS A 341 -2.64 -26.81 4.45
CA LYS A 341 -1.79 -27.98 4.25
C LYS A 341 -1.59 -28.27 2.76
N LYS A 342 -2.66 -28.18 1.97
CA LYS A 342 -2.62 -28.43 0.53
C LYS A 342 -1.80 -27.35 -0.19
N ALA A 343 -1.95 -26.10 0.24
CA ALA A 343 -1.11 -24.99 -0.24
C ALA A 343 0.38 -25.22 0.06
N TYR A 344 0.70 -25.61 1.31
CA TYR A 344 2.08 -25.88 1.71
C TYR A 344 2.69 -27.08 0.95
N ASP A 345 1.94 -28.18 0.82
CA ASP A 345 2.40 -29.38 0.13
C ASP A 345 2.65 -29.08 -1.38
N LEU A 346 1.80 -28.26 -2.01
CA LEU A 346 2.01 -27.77 -3.38
C LEU A 346 3.34 -27.01 -3.51
N ILE A 347 3.61 -26.04 -2.62
CA ILE A 347 4.85 -25.24 -2.66
C ILE A 347 6.07 -26.16 -2.55
N LEU A 348 6.06 -27.11 -1.61
CA LEU A 348 7.16 -28.06 -1.43
C LEU A 348 7.39 -28.93 -2.66
N ASP A 349 6.31 -29.42 -3.29
CA ASP A 349 6.42 -30.25 -4.48
C ASP A 349 7.03 -29.45 -5.64
N ILE A 350 6.66 -28.18 -5.80
CA ILE A 350 7.24 -27.31 -6.82
C ILE A 350 8.73 -27.04 -6.56
N ILE A 351 9.12 -26.73 -5.32
CA ILE A 351 10.52 -26.52 -4.94
C ILE A 351 11.35 -27.80 -5.19
N ARG A 352 10.80 -28.99 -4.93
CA ARG A 352 11.48 -30.26 -5.22
C ARG A 352 11.74 -30.47 -6.72
N HIS A 353 10.80 -30.06 -7.57
CA HIS A 353 10.96 -30.15 -9.02
C HIS A 353 11.91 -29.08 -9.57
N ASN A 354 11.99 -27.92 -8.93
CA ASN A 354 12.84 -26.81 -9.33
C ASN A 354 13.53 -26.15 -8.14
N MET A 355 14.70 -26.66 -7.76
CA MET A 355 15.47 -26.21 -6.59
C MET A 355 15.89 -24.74 -6.64
N ILE A 356 15.92 -24.11 -7.83
CA ILE A 356 16.21 -22.67 -7.97
C ILE A 356 15.15 -21.84 -7.25
N LEU A 357 13.89 -22.30 -7.27
CA LEU A 357 12.75 -21.62 -6.67
C LEU A 357 12.78 -21.62 -5.13
N LYS A 358 13.65 -22.42 -4.51
CA LYS A 358 13.84 -22.41 -3.04
C LYS A 358 14.24 -21.04 -2.50
N TYR A 359 14.89 -20.22 -3.32
CA TYR A 359 15.40 -18.90 -2.93
C TYR A 359 14.56 -17.74 -3.50
N ASP A 360 13.44 -18.04 -4.16
CA ASP A 360 12.53 -17.03 -4.69
C ASP A 360 11.78 -16.33 -3.55
N CYS A 361 11.71 -14.99 -3.61
CA CYS A 361 11.13 -14.17 -2.56
C CYS A 361 9.65 -14.48 -2.33
N ASP A 362 8.85 -14.57 -3.41
CA ASP A 362 7.40 -14.83 -3.31
C ASP A 362 7.16 -16.21 -2.67
N LEU A 363 7.87 -17.22 -3.14
CA LEU A 363 7.69 -18.58 -2.63
C LEU A 363 8.13 -18.74 -1.17
N LEU A 364 9.20 -18.05 -0.73
CA LEU A 364 9.59 -18.02 0.67
C LEU A 364 8.51 -17.37 1.56
N LEU A 365 7.90 -16.27 1.12
CA LEU A 365 6.78 -15.64 1.83
C LEU A 365 5.59 -16.62 1.93
N LEU A 366 5.24 -17.29 0.83
CA LEU A 366 4.15 -18.26 0.80
C LEU A 366 4.44 -19.49 1.66
N GLU A 367 5.67 -20.03 1.60
CA GLU A 367 6.08 -21.19 2.38
C GLU A 367 5.96 -20.91 3.87
N GLY A 368 6.54 -19.79 4.35
CA GLY A 368 6.48 -19.40 5.75
C GLY A 368 5.04 -19.17 6.23
N GLU A 369 4.22 -18.48 5.42
CA GLU A 369 2.81 -18.21 5.73
C GLU A 369 2.02 -19.51 5.87
N MET A 370 2.11 -20.41 4.88
CA MET A 370 1.35 -21.66 4.86
C MET A 370 1.87 -22.65 5.91
N TYR A 371 3.19 -22.67 6.18
CA TYR A 371 3.77 -23.53 7.20
C TYR A 371 3.27 -23.19 8.60
N TYR A 372 3.12 -21.90 8.92
CA TYR A 372 2.54 -21.47 10.19
C TYR A 372 1.03 -21.72 10.23
N LYS A 373 0.30 -21.33 9.18
CA LYS A 373 -1.18 -21.43 9.18
C LYS A 373 -1.69 -22.86 9.23
N LYS A 374 -0.98 -23.84 8.65
CA LYS A 374 -1.39 -25.25 8.69
C LYS A 374 -1.27 -25.88 10.09
N ASP A 375 -0.42 -25.34 10.95
CA ASP A 375 -0.20 -25.82 12.32
C ASP A 375 0.33 -24.66 13.17
N LYS A 376 -0.55 -23.89 13.83
CA LYS A 376 -0.15 -22.71 14.61
C LYS A 376 0.52 -23.14 15.92
N SER A 377 1.85 -23.15 15.94
CA SER A 377 2.67 -23.58 17.08
C SER A 377 3.97 -22.78 17.17
N GLU A 378 4.67 -22.86 18.31
CA GLU A 378 6.00 -22.26 18.47
C GLU A 378 6.99 -22.77 17.42
N LYS A 379 6.96 -24.08 17.13
CA LYS A 379 7.86 -24.69 16.13
C LYS A 379 7.60 -24.12 14.74
N SER A 380 6.33 -24.00 14.35
CA SER A 380 5.99 -23.50 13.01
C SER A 380 6.26 -22.00 12.87
N ALA A 381 5.99 -21.21 13.92
CA ALA A 381 6.27 -19.79 13.94
C ALA A 381 7.77 -19.50 13.81
N LYS A 382 8.64 -20.26 14.51
CA LYS A 382 10.10 -20.11 14.39
C LYS A 382 10.62 -20.37 12.98
N LYS A 383 10.12 -21.41 12.30
CA LYS A 383 10.49 -21.67 10.90
C LYS A 383 9.96 -20.57 9.98
N ALA A 384 8.69 -20.17 10.14
CA ALA A 384 8.08 -19.15 9.31
C ALA A 384 8.84 -17.81 9.38
N ILE A 385 9.31 -17.39 10.56
CA ILE A 385 10.18 -16.21 10.71
C ILE A 385 11.44 -16.32 9.86
N GLU A 386 12.08 -17.49 9.86
CA GLU A 386 13.33 -17.70 9.13
C GLU A 386 13.09 -17.55 7.63
N ASP A 387 12.01 -18.16 7.12
CA ASP A 387 11.59 -18.02 5.72
C ASP A 387 11.28 -16.55 5.38
N PHE A 388 10.58 -15.81 6.26
CA PHE A 388 10.27 -14.39 6.07
C PHE A 388 11.51 -13.49 6.09
N ARG A 389 12.49 -13.77 6.97
CA ARG A 389 13.75 -13.02 7.02
C ARG A 389 14.52 -13.18 5.71
N GLN A 390 14.65 -14.42 5.24
CA GLN A 390 15.30 -14.71 3.97
C GLN A 390 14.56 -14.03 2.81
N ALA A 391 13.22 -14.07 2.78
CA ALA A 391 12.44 -13.38 1.75
C ALA A 391 12.71 -11.87 1.72
N ILE A 392 12.72 -11.22 2.89
CA ILE A 392 12.99 -9.78 3.01
C ILE A 392 14.42 -9.42 2.54
N GLU A 393 15.42 -10.24 2.86
CA GLU A 393 16.78 -10.02 2.36
C GLU A 393 16.87 -10.11 0.83
N ARG A 394 16.03 -10.95 0.21
CA ARG A 394 15.98 -11.14 -1.24
C ARG A 394 15.33 -9.99 -2.00
N LEU A 395 14.56 -9.11 -1.34
CA LEU A 395 14.00 -7.91 -1.97
C LEU A 395 15.06 -7.01 -2.62
N LYS A 396 16.31 -7.06 -2.12
CA LYS A 396 17.43 -6.28 -2.69
C LYS A 396 17.82 -6.71 -4.10
N TYR A 397 17.42 -7.91 -4.53
CA TYR A 397 17.85 -8.54 -5.78
C TYR A 397 16.69 -8.86 -6.72
N ILE A 398 15.47 -8.46 -6.37
CA ILE A 398 14.28 -8.71 -7.21
C ILE A 398 14.15 -7.60 -8.26
N ASP A 399 13.57 -7.93 -9.41
CA ASP A 399 13.30 -6.96 -10.47
C ASP A 399 12.25 -5.92 -10.06
N THR A 400 12.25 -4.77 -10.73
CA THR A 400 11.37 -3.65 -10.40
C THR A 400 9.88 -3.99 -10.49
N ALA A 401 9.48 -4.85 -11.44
CA ALA A 401 8.08 -5.21 -11.62
C ALA A 401 7.58 -6.11 -10.47
N SER A 402 8.42 -6.99 -9.95
CA SER A 402 8.09 -7.87 -8.82
C SER A 402 8.27 -7.21 -7.45
N PHE A 403 9.03 -6.12 -7.34
CA PHE A 403 9.31 -5.45 -6.07
C PHE A 403 8.06 -4.90 -5.39
N LYS A 404 7.22 -4.16 -6.12
CA LYS A 404 6.01 -3.53 -5.57
C LYS A 404 5.03 -4.56 -4.98
N PRO A 405 4.60 -5.62 -5.72
CA PRO A 405 3.72 -6.64 -5.16
C PRO A 405 4.30 -7.38 -3.95
N ALA A 406 5.61 -7.64 -3.94
CA ALA A 406 6.26 -8.29 -2.81
C ALA A 406 6.27 -7.39 -1.56
N MET A 407 6.57 -6.09 -1.73
CA MET A 407 6.54 -5.10 -0.64
C MET A 407 5.14 -4.99 -0.04
N GLU A 408 4.11 -4.89 -0.87
CA GLU A 408 2.71 -4.86 -0.43
C GLU A 408 2.35 -6.13 0.36
N ARG A 409 2.70 -7.32 -0.14
CA ARG A 409 2.45 -8.58 0.59
C ARG A 409 3.14 -8.59 1.96
N ILE A 410 4.37 -8.10 2.04
CA ILE A 410 5.12 -8.06 3.30
C ILE A 410 4.46 -7.12 4.29
N LEU A 411 4.11 -5.91 3.87
CA LEU A 411 3.53 -4.88 4.75
C LEU A 411 2.10 -5.23 5.19
N HIS A 412 1.28 -5.79 4.30
CA HIS A 412 -0.14 -6.06 4.57
C HIS A 412 -0.40 -7.45 5.18
N ASN A 413 0.43 -8.45 4.88
CA ASN A 413 0.19 -9.83 5.32
C ASN A 413 1.29 -10.35 6.25
N THR A 414 2.56 -10.26 5.84
CA THR A 414 3.67 -10.92 6.55
C THR A 414 3.96 -10.27 7.90
N ILE A 415 4.18 -8.95 7.96
CA ILE A 415 4.49 -8.25 9.21
C ILE A 415 3.32 -8.37 10.22
N PRO A 416 2.05 -8.19 9.84
CA PRO A 416 0.91 -8.46 10.73
C PRO A 416 0.84 -9.90 11.23
N LEU A 417 1.14 -10.90 10.38
CA LEU A 417 1.16 -12.30 10.79
C LEU A 417 2.25 -12.59 11.82
N ILE A 418 3.44 -12.00 11.65
CA ILE A 418 4.52 -12.10 12.65
C ILE A 418 4.05 -11.49 13.97
N TYR A 419 3.40 -10.33 13.93
CA TYR A 419 2.84 -9.72 15.14
C TYR A 419 1.76 -10.59 15.81
N GLU A 420 0.92 -11.29 15.04
CA GLU A 420 -0.02 -12.30 15.57
C GLU A 420 0.72 -13.43 16.32
N MET A 421 1.84 -13.91 15.78
CA MET A 421 2.68 -14.94 16.41
C MET A 421 3.27 -14.44 17.74
N GLU A 422 3.65 -13.15 17.83
CA GLU A 422 4.12 -12.52 19.06
C GLU A 422 3.01 -12.42 20.11
N GLN A 423 1.81 -11.95 19.72
CA GLN A 423 0.67 -11.86 20.64
C GLN A 423 0.26 -13.24 21.18
N SER A 424 0.46 -14.28 20.36
CA SER A 424 0.25 -15.69 20.74
C SER A 424 1.39 -16.27 21.59
N ARG A 425 2.46 -15.52 21.84
CA ARG A 425 3.67 -15.93 22.57
C ARG A 425 4.40 -17.14 21.96
N PHE A 426 4.22 -17.38 20.66
CA PHE A 426 4.93 -18.42 19.93
C PHE A 426 6.37 -18.02 19.58
N ILE A 427 6.66 -16.72 19.58
CA ILE A 427 7.96 -16.12 19.27
C ILE A 427 8.21 -14.93 20.22
N HIS A 428 9.46 -14.48 20.31
CA HIS A 428 9.82 -13.32 21.13
C HIS A 428 9.17 -12.02 20.62
N GLU A 429 8.84 -11.12 21.53
CA GLU A 429 8.32 -9.77 21.23
C GLU A 429 9.31 -8.97 20.35
N ASN A 430 8.77 -8.09 19.50
CA ASN A 430 9.49 -7.14 18.63
C ASN A 430 10.13 -7.71 17.34
N ASN A 431 9.92 -8.97 16.96
CA ASN A 431 10.32 -9.47 15.64
C ASN A 431 9.66 -8.69 14.48
N ALA A 432 8.35 -8.45 14.56
CA ALA A 432 7.60 -7.68 13.56
C ALA A 432 8.15 -6.25 13.46
N LYS A 433 8.41 -5.60 14.61
CA LYS A 433 9.02 -4.28 14.68
C LYS A 433 10.41 -4.27 14.04
N ASN A 434 11.28 -5.21 14.40
CA ASN A 434 12.66 -5.28 13.91
C ASN A 434 12.70 -5.50 12.39
N LEU A 435 11.82 -6.37 11.86
CA LEU A 435 11.75 -6.61 10.42
C LEU A 435 11.24 -5.40 9.65
N LEU A 436 10.19 -4.74 10.16
CA LEU A 436 9.72 -3.49 9.57
C LEU A 436 10.78 -2.39 9.62
N GLN A 437 11.56 -2.33 10.71
CA GLN A 437 12.66 -1.39 10.85
C GLN A 437 13.80 -1.68 9.87
N ASN A 438 14.12 -2.95 9.59
CA ASN A 438 15.07 -3.31 8.55
C ASN A 438 14.58 -2.87 7.15
N LEU A 439 13.30 -3.09 6.84
CA LEU A 439 12.71 -2.62 5.58
C LEU A 439 12.80 -1.10 5.44
N TYR A 440 12.49 -0.37 6.53
CA TYR A 440 12.66 1.08 6.57
C TYR A 440 14.11 1.49 6.25
N PHE A 441 15.11 0.89 6.88
CA PHE A 441 16.52 1.23 6.60
C PHE A 441 16.94 0.95 5.15
N TYR A 442 16.47 -0.14 4.54
CA TYR A 442 16.89 -0.52 3.19
C TYR A 442 16.08 0.16 2.07
N HIS A 443 14.85 0.59 2.34
CA HIS A 443 13.90 1.02 1.31
C HIS A 443 13.28 2.41 1.56
N THR A 444 13.91 3.22 2.44
CA THR A 444 13.51 4.61 2.71
C THR A 444 13.51 5.54 1.49
N ASN A 445 14.03 5.13 0.33
CA ASN A 445 13.98 5.95 -0.89
C ASN A 445 12.96 5.42 -1.92
N LYS A 446 12.11 4.47 -1.53
CA LYS A 446 11.16 3.78 -2.41
C LYS A 446 9.73 4.20 -2.07
N PRO A 447 9.00 4.89 -2.97
CA PRO A 447 7.61 5.30 -2.73
C PRO A 447 6.70 4.15 -2.29
N GLU A 448 6.91 2.95 -2.84
CA GLU A 448 6.10 1.75 -2.58
C GLU A 448 6.15 1.29 -1.11
N PHE A 449 7.25 1.58 -0.40
CA PHE A 449 7.35 1.29 1.02
C PHE A 449 6.44 2.23 1.84
N TYR A 450 6.44 3.51 1.50
CA TYR A 450 5.81 4.55 2.30
C TYR A 450 4.29 4.52 2.29
N THR A 451 3.67 4.08 1.19
CA THR A 451 2.21 4.10 1.01
C THR A 451 1.46 3.36 2.12
N SER A 452 2.05 2.30 2.69
CA SER A 452 1.39 1.50 3.73
C SER A 452 2.24 1.19 4.97
N ALA A 453 3.56 1.42 4.95
CA ALA A 453 4.42 1.05 6.07
C ALA A 453 4.08 1.78 7.39
N TYR A 454 3.66 3.06 7.35
CA TYR A 454 3.28 3.77 8.56
C TYR A 454 1.99 3.21 9.19
N ILE A 455 1.04 2.76 8.37
CA ILE A 455 -0.19 2.09 8.81
C ILE A 455 0.17 0.76 9.47
N THR A 456 1.03 -0.04 8.82
CA THR A 456 1.52 -1.30 9.38
C THR A 456 2.24 -1.09 10.69
N ALA A 457 3.15 -0.10 10.77
CA ALA A 457 3.87 0.25 12.00
C ALA A 457 2.91 0.60 13.14
N TYR A 458 1.88 1.40 12.86
CA TYR A 458 0.85 1.74 13.84
C TYR A 458 0.08 0.50 14.33
N ASN A 459 -0.34 -0.37 13.41
CA ASN A 459 -1.14 -1.57 13.73
C ASN A 459 -0.37 -2.58 14.60
N ILE A 460 0.94 -2.70 14.42
CA ILE A 460 1.81 -3.53 15.28
C ILE A 460 2.28 -2.80 16.54
N LYS A 461 1.71 -1.62 16.85
CA LYS A 461 2.06 -0.76 18.00
C LYS A 461 3.52 -0.29 18.02
N ALA A 462 4.20 -0.26 16.87
CA ALA A 462 5.53 0.30 16.73
C ALA A 462 5.45 1.83 16.53
N TYR A 463 4.86 2.54 17.49
CA TYR A 463 4.49 3.95 17.35
C TYR A 463 5.68 4.87 17.05
N ASP A 464 6.85 4.64 17.67
CA ASP A 464 8.06 5.42 17.37
C ASP A 464 8.52 5.23 15.91
N LEU A 465 8.44 3.99 15.41
CA LEU A 465 8.80 3.68 14.02
C LEU A 465 7.79 4.29 13.05
N CYS A 466 6.49 4.25 13.39
CA CYS A 466 5.43 4.91 12.63
C CYS A 466 5.72 6.40 12.46
N ARG A 467 6.09 7.10 13.55
CA ARG A 467 6.47 8.52 13.51
C ARG A 467 7.66 8.77 12.59
N ASN A 468 8.73 7.98 12.73
CA ASN A 468 9.94 8.14 11.91
C ASN A 468 9.67 7.91 10.41
N ILE A 469 8.83 6.92 10.08
CA ILE A 469 8.42 6.67 8.69
C ILE A 469 7.67 7.89 8.14
N ILE A 470 6.72 8.42 8.91
CA ILE A 470 5.92 9.59 8.49
C ILE A 470 6.79 10.83 8.29
N LEU A 471 7.72 11.10 9.21
CA LEU A 471 8.65 12.23 9.10
C LEU A 471 9.59 12.15 7.89
N SER A 472 9.75 10.95 7.32
CA SER A 472 10.60 10.71 6.15
C SER A 472 9.79 10.71 4.84
N LEU A 473 8.49 10.99 4.89
CA LEU A 473 7.66 11.10 3.69
C LEU A 473 8.04 12.36 2.89
N PRO A 474 8.07 12.29 1.54
CA PRO A 474 8.14 13.47 0.70
C PRO A 474 6.98 14.44 1.01
N GLU A 475 7.21 15.75 0.96
CA GLU A 475 6.19 16.78 1.26
C GLU A 475 4.91 16.61 0.42
N GLU A 476 5.05 16.11 -0.81
CA GLU A 476 3.98 15.83 -1.77
C GLU A 476 3.02 14.69 -1.32
N CYS A 477 3.41 13.88 -0.33
CA CYS A 477 2.62 12.78 0.24
C CYS A 477 1.87 13.16 1.54
N SER A 478 1.89 14.43 1.95
CA SER A 478 1.22 14.90 3.16
C SER A 478 -0.30 14.99 2.98
N TYR A 479 -1.00 13.93 3.38
CA TYR A 479 -2.47 13.86 3.37
C TYR A 479 -3.05 13.82 4.79
N LYS A 480 -4.33 14.22 4.93
CA LYS A 480 -5.09 14.19 6.20
C LYS A 480 -4.93 12.89 7.00
N ASN A 481 -4.93 11.74 6.32
CA ASN A 481 -4.77 10.44 6.95
C ASN A 481 -3.37 10.26 7.57
N VAL A 482 -2.31 10.68 6.87
CA VAL A 482 -0.92 10.60 7.36
C VAL A 482 -0.79 11.38 8.67
N THR A 483 -1.32 12.59 8.72
CA THR A 483 -1.25 13.41 9.92
C THR A 483 -2.09 12.84 11.08
N GLU A 484 -3.23 12.22 10.81
CA GLU A 484 -4.00 11.49 11.82
C GLU A 484 -3.19 10.35 12.45
N TYR A 485 -2.50 9.55 11.63
CA TYR A 485 -1.60 8.50 12.13
C TYR A 485 -0.42 9.09 12.90
N TYR A 486 0.15 10.21 12.45
CA TYR A 486 1.25 10.87 13.12
C TYR A 486 0.86 11.36 14.53
N ILE A 487 -0.29 12.02 14.66
CA ILE A 487 -0.83 12.48 15.95
C ILE A 487 -1.07 11.28 16.88
N LYS A 488 -1.76 10.24 16.39
CA LYS A 488 -2.07 9.06 17.22
C LYS A 488 -0.81 8.30 17.62
N ALA A 489 0.14 8.12 16.72
CA ALA A 489 1.41 7.47 17.03
C ALA A 489 2.21 8.28 18.07
N THR A 490 2.24 9.60 17.93
CA THR A 490 2.89 10.52 18.89
C THR A 490 2.21 10.48 20.27
N HIS A 491 0.89 10.29 20.34
CA HIS A 491 0.18 10.08 21.60
C HIS A 491 0.54 8.75 22.29
N TYR A 492 0.71 7.67 21.52
CA TYR A 492 0.92 6.34 22.08
C TYR A 492 2.39 5.92 22.23
N SER A 493 3.35 6.71 21.74
CA SER A 493 4.78 6.45 21.96
C SER A 493 5.15 6.54 23.45
N ASN A 494 6.21 5.81 23.85
CA ASN A 494 6.64 5.66 25.24
C ASN A 494 7.43 6.88 25.79
N ILE A 495 7.18 8.07 25.26
CA ILE A 495 7.85 9.33 25.65
C ILE A 495 6.80 10.41 25.91
N ASP A 496 7.10 11.36 26.80
CA ASP A 496 6.22 12.50 27.06
C ASP A 496 6.23 13.45 25.86
N ASN A 497 5.18 13.35 25.05
CA ASN A 497 5.02 14.12 23.82
C ASN A 497 3.90 15.14 23.90
N THR A 498 3.46 15.47 25.12
CA THR A 498 2.37 16.42 25.30
C THR A 498 2.69 17.74 24.60
N LYS A 499 3.92 18.25 24.79
CA LYS A 499 4.38 19.48 24.13
C LYS A 499 4.39 19.37 22.59
N GLU A 500 4.93 18.29 22.04
CA GLU A 500 4.98 18.08 20.59
C GLU A 500 3.57 18.05 19.98
N LEU A 501 2.64 17.36 20.63
CA LEU A 501 1.24 17.32 20.19
C LEU A 501 0.57 18.69 20.27
N LEU A 502 0.82 19.45 21.34
CA LEU A 502 0.34 20.83 21.47
C LEU A 502 0.91 21.72 20.36
N ASP A 503 2.22 21.63 20.09
CA ASP A 503 2.88 22.39 19.02
C ASP A 503 2.26 22.05 17.66
N MET A 504 1.97 20.77 17.39
CA MET A 504 1.28 20.33 16.18
C MET A 504 -0.14 20.91 16.06
N PHE A 505 -0.91 20.90 17.16
CA PHE A 505 -2.27 21.44 17.15
C PHE A 505 -2.27 22.97 16.97
N ASN A 506 -1.31 23.66 17.58
CA ASN A 506 -1.18 25.12 17.55
C ASN A 506 -0.72 25.63 16.17
N ASN A 507 0.24 24.95 15.54
CA ASN A 507 0.84 25.39 14.26
C ASN A 507 -0.02 25.08 13.03
N SER A 508 -1.13 24.34 13.16
CA SER A 508 -2.04 24.07 12.04
C SER A 508 -3.10 25.18 11.88
N GLU A 509 -3.21 25.74 10.68
CA GLU A 509 -4.25 26.73 10.35
C GLU A 509 -5.65 26.09 10.29
N GLU A 510 -5.76 24.79 10.01
CA GLU A 510 -7.03 24.08 9.81
C GLU A 510 -7.37 23.10 10.94
N LEU A 511 -7.83 23.61 12.09
CA LEU A 511 -8.38 22.80 13.20
C LEU A 511 -9.43 21.76 12.72
N LEU A 512 -10.19 22.10 11.67
CA LEU A 512 -11.24 21.25 11.13
C LEU A 512 -10.71 19.88 10.64
N ILE A 513 -9.43 19.80 10.26
CA ILE A 513 -8.79 18.54 9.85
C ILE A 513 -8.59 17.60 11.06
N PHE A 514 -8.17 18.11 12.23
CA PHE A 514 -7.77 17.31 13.39
C PHE A 514 -8.78 17.22 14.53
N LYS A 515 -9.86 18.02 14.50
CA LYS A 515 -10.93 18.01 15.52
C LYS A 515 -11.37 16.59 15.90
N ASN A 516 -11.64 15.75 14.89
CA ASN A 516 -12.09 14.37 15.11
C ASN A 516 -11.03 13.51 15.82
N THR A 517 -9.76 13.73 15.50
CA THR A 517 -8.62 13.03 16.12
C THR A 517 -8.44 13.47 17.56
N ILE A 518 -8.52 14.77 17.86
CA ILE A 518 -8.42 15.30 19.23
C ILE A 518 -9.58 14.78 20.08
N ILE A 519 -10.82 14.84 19.59
CA ILE A 519 -12.01 14.29 20.26
C ILE A 519 -11.83 12.79 20.54
N TYR A 520 -11.32 12.03 19.55
CA TYR A 520 -11.01 10.62 19.73
C TYR A 520 -10.01 10.39 20.88
N LEU A 521 -8.93 11.17 20.94
CA LEU A 521 -7.94 11.07 22.00
C LEU A 521 -8.51 11.47 23.37
N ILE A 522 -9.30 12.54 23.45
CA ILE A 522 -10.01 12.94 24.68
C ILE A 522 -10.88 11.81 25.20
N ASN A 523 -11.72 11.21 24.34
CA ASN A 523 -12.58 10.09 24.73
C ASN A 523 -11.77 8.86 25.17
N LYS A 524 -10.63 8.61 24.52
CA LYS A 524 -9.71 7.53 24.89
C LYS A 524 -9.15 7.74 26.29
N CYS A 525 -8.63 8.93 26.59
CA CYS A 525 -8.12 9.31 27.90
C CYS A 525 -9.24 9.28 28.97
N ALA A 526 -10.45 9.73 28.63
CA ALA A 526 -11.62 9.73 29.49
C ALA A 526 -12.14 8.31 29.82
N LYS A 527 -11.78 7.30 29.02
CA LYS A 527 -12.36 5.93 29.07
C LYS A 527 -13.90 5.94 28.91
N SER A 528 -14.42 6.95 28.23
CA SER A 528 -15.84 7.21 27.98
C SER A 528 -15.97 8.07 26.73
N GLU A 529 -17.08 7.90 26.01
CA GLU A 529 -17.52 8.89 25.02
C GLU A 529 -18.08 10.10 25.77
N VAL A 530 -17.23 11.11 25.99
CA VAL A 530 -17.60 12.36 26.65
C VAL A 530 -17.87 13.49 25.65
N LEU A 531 -17.32 13.37 24.43
CA LEU A 531 -17.61 14.24 23.29
C LEU A 531 -17.95 13.38 22.07
N LYS A 532 -18.99 13.74 21.33
CA LYS A 532 -19.31 13.07 20.04
C LYS A 532 -18.50 13.70 18.91
N LYS A 533 -18.28 12.95 17.82
CA LYS A 533 -17.54 13.48 16.65
C LYS A 533 -18.20 14.72 16.02
N ASP A 534 -19.53 14.77 16.05
CA ASP A 534 -20.36 15.86 15.53
C ASP A 534 -20.57 17.02 16.51
N THR A 535 -19.95 16.98 17.71
CA THR A 535 -20.02 18.07 18.69
C THR A 535 -19.61 19.38 18.03
N ASP A 536 -20.43 20.42 18.11
CA ASP A 536 -20.09 21.74 17.57
C ASP A 536 -18.98 22.38 18.42
N ILE A 537 -17.97 22.93 17.75
CA ILE A 537 -16.77 23.47 18.40
C ILE A 537 -16.34 24.70 17.63
N LYS A 538 -16.47 25.85 18.29
CA LYS A 538 -16.09 27.15 17.73
C LYS A 538 -14.76 27.64 18.25
N ASN A 539 -14.34 27.13 19.41
CA ASN A 539 -13.09 27.51 20.04
C ASN A 539 -12.08 26.36 20.03
N LYS A 540 -10.99 26.55 19.29
CA LYS A 540 -9.96 25.52 19.11
C LYS A 540 -9.09 25.30 20.33
N ASN A 541 -8.78 26.38 21.04
CA ASN A 541 -7.90 26.37 22.20
C ASN A 541 -8.54 25.58 23.35
N VAL A 542 -9.87 25.66 23.48
CA VAL A 542 -10.65 24.84 24.41
C VAL A 542 -10.41 23.34 24.24
N LEU A 543 -10.43 22.84 23.00
CA LEU A 543 -10.16 21.44 22.73
C LEU A 543 -8.74 21.03 23.08
N ILE A 544 -7.78 21.88 22.74
CA ILE A 544 -6.36 21.66 22.98
C ILE A 544 -6.08 21.60 24.48
N ASP A 545 -6.67 22.51 25.26
CA ASP A 545 -6.47 22.58 26.70
C ASP A 545 -7.17 21.44 27.43
N ILE A 546 -8.39 21.08 27.01
CA ILE A 546 -9.07 19.88 27.52
C ILE A 546 -8.23 18.64 27.23
N TYR A 547 -7.65 18.54 26.04
CA TYR A 547 -6.76 17.44 25.69
C TYR A 547 -5.51 17.43 26.56
N GLU A 548 -4.84 18.58 26.77
CA GLU A 548 -3.67 18.69 27.66
C GLU A 548 -3.99 18.23 29.09
N ILE A 549 -5.14 18.66 29.61
CA ILE A 549 -5.58 18.30 30.95
C ILE A 549 -5.82 16.79 31.04
N ILE A 550 -6.52 16.21 30.07
CA ILE A 550 -6.97 14.81 30.13
C ILE A 550 -5.88 13.81 29.72
N SER A 551 -4.87 14.23 28.97
CA SER A 551 -3.73 13.40 28.58
C SER A 551 -2.76 13.15 29.74
N ASN A 552 -2.92 13.85 30.87
CA ASN A 552 -2.06 13.67 32.04
C ASN A 552 -2.14 12.24 32.61
N THR A 553 -0.98 11.66 32.90
CA THR A 553 -0.87 10.28 33.43
C THR A 553 -1.46 10.12 34.83
N ARG A 554 -1.50 11.19 35.63
CA ARG A 554 -2.02 11.18 37.01
C ARG A 554 -3.49 11.61 37.01
N LYS A 555 -4.39 10.63 37.23
CA LYS A 555 -5.84 10.86 37.26
C LYS A 555 -6.29 11.95 38.22
N GLU A 556 -5.62 12.08 39.37
CA GLU A 556 -5.96 13.14 40.34
C GLU A 556 -5.65 14.54 39.80
N LEU A 557 -4.57 14.70 39.02
CA LEU A 557 -4.25 15.98 38.36
C LEU A 557 -5.27 16.29 37.28
N VAL A 558 -5.71 15.28 36.51
CA VAL A 558 -6.79 15.44 35.53
C VAL A 558 -8.05 15.98 36.22
N VAL A 559 -8.52 15.33 37.30
CA VAL A 559 -9.72 15.75 38.03
C VAL A 559 -9.59 17.16 38.59
N MET A 560 -8.45 17.50 39.20
CA MET A 560 -8.20 18.83 39.76
C MET A 560 -8.16 19.91 38.68
N ARG A 561 -7.36 19.72 37.62
CA ARG A 561 -7.21 20.69 36.53
C ARG A 561 -8.50 20.87 35.75
N LEU A 562 -9.22 19.78 35.45
CA LEU A 562 -10.49 19.86 34.73
C LEU A 562 -11.57 20.54 35.58
N PHE A 563 -11.60 20.30 36.89
CA PHE A 563 -12.49 21.03 37.79
C PHE A 563 -12.13 22.52 37.85
N ASP A 564 -10.84 22.84 38.03
CA ASP A 564 -10.38 24.23 38.12
C ASP A 564 -10.62 24.97 36.79
N TYR A 565 -10.47 24.30 35.64
CA TYR A 565 -10.84 24.80 34.31
C TYR A 565 -12.32 25.21 34.26
N VAL A 566 -13.22 24.30 34.64
CA VAL A 566 -14.68 24.54 34.67
C VAL A 566 -15.02 25.67 35.65
N ARG A 567 -14.36 25.73 36.82
CA ARG A 567 -14.57 26.78 37.82
C ARG A 567 -14.12 28.16 37.32
N ASN A 568 -12.98 28.24 36.64
CA ASN A 568 -12.46 29.51 36.12
C ASN A 568 -13.37 30.04 35.01
N ALA A 569 -13.88 29.14 34.17
CA ALA A 569 -14.85 29.48 33.14
C ALA A 569 -16.20 29.98 33.70
N ASP A 570 -16.63 29.46 34.86
CA ASP A 570 -17.80 30.00 35.59
C ASP A 570 -17.55 31.42 36.13
N ALA A 571 -16.36 31.67 36.67
CA ALA A 571 -15.98 33.01 37.13
C ALA A 571 -15.96 34.02 35.97
N TYR A 572 -15.54 33.58 34.78
CA TYR A 572 -15.61 34.37 33.55
C TYR A 572 -17.05 34.69 33.13
N ALA A 573 -17.93 33.68 33.04
CA ALA A 573 -19.30 33.84 32.56
C ALA A 573 -20.18 34.67 33.50
N ASN A 574 -19.84 34.73 34.80
CA ASN A 574 -20.59 35.46 35.83
C ASN A 574 -19.86 36.71 36.35
N LYS A 575 -19.07 37.36 35.48
CA LYS A 575 -18.51 38.69 35.77
C LYS A 575 -19.63 39.72 35.82
N THR A 576 -19.74 40.40 36.95
CA THR A 576 -20.60 41.57 37.14
C THR A 576 -19.74 42.76 37.51
N PHE A 577 -20.13 43.97 37.13
CA PHE A 577 -19.44 45.19 37.53
C PHE A 577 -20.23 45.85 38.64
N ASP A 578 -19.53 46.27 39.70
CA ASP A 578 -20.10 47.15 40.70
C ASP A 578 -20.46 48.49 40.02
N GLU A 579 -21.73 48.89 40.06
CA GLU A 579 -22.18 50.12 39.40
C GLU A 579 -21.59 51.39 40.05
N ASP A 580 -21.19 51.32 41.32
CA ASP A 580 -20.69 52.46 42.11
C ASP A 580 -19.16 52.57 42.06
N THR A 581 -18.43 51.45 42.13
CA THR A 581 -16.96 51.45 42.12
C THR A 581 -16.35 51.16 40.76
N LYS A 582 -17.15 50.67 39.79
CA LYS A 582 -16.69 50.08 38.52
C LYS A 582 -15.69 48.94 38.70
N GLU A 583 -15.59 48.37 39.91
CA GLU A 583 -14.74 47.22 40.16
C GLU A 583 -15.42 45.94 39.72
N GLU A 584 -14.61 45.00 39.26
CA GLU A 584 -15.07 43.70 38.79
C GLU A 584 -15.47 42.82 39.99
N ILE A 585 -16.77 42.54 40.12
CA ILE A 585 -17.31 41.60 41.10
C ILE A 585 -17.57 40.26 40.39
N THR A 586 -16.72 39.28 40.69
CA THR A 586 -16.99 37.88 40.35
C THR A 586 -17.83 37.23 41.45
N ASN A 587 -19.04 36.78 41.12
CA ASN A 587 -19.79 35.92 42.03
C ASN A 587 -19.06 34.57 42.15
N LYS A 588 -18.26 34.39 43.23
CA LYS A 588 -17.43 33.19 43.45
C LYS A 588 -18.21 31.87 43.64
N VAL A 589 -19.54 31.88 43.55
CA VAL A 589 -20.37 30.69 43.83
C VAL A 589 -20.84 30.06 42.54
N ALA A 590 -20.25 28.91 42.20
CA ALA A 590 -20.57 28.17 40.99
C ALA A 590 -22.05 27.76 40.92
N LYS A 591 -22.75 28.26 39.90
CA LYS A 591 -24.16 27.93 39.60
C LYS A 591 -24.33 27.08 38.35
N TRP A 592 -23.23 26.59 37.78
CA TRP A 592 -23.27 25.79 36.57
C TRP A 592 -24.09 24.51 36.74
N LYS A 593 -24.93 24.24 35.75
CA LYS A 593 -25.77 23.05 35.72
C LYS A 593 -24.96 21.88 35.16
N GLY A 594 -24.96 20.75 35.87
CA GLY A 594 -24.35 19.49 35.45
C GLY A 594 -25.32 18.32 35.62
N GLU A 595 -24.95 17.16 35.08
CA GLU A 595 -25.67 15.91 35.33
C GLU A 595 -25.22 15.27 36.63
N ASN A 596 -26.20 14.75 37.37
CA ASN A 596 -25.95 13.89 38.50
C ASN A 596 -25.78 12.46 37.99
N ILE A 597 -24.69 11.79 38.37
CA ILE A 597 -24.34 10.47 37.87
C ILE A 597 -24.41 9.45 38.99
N SER A 598 -25.27 8.45 38.84
CA SER A 598 -25.35 7.31 39.77
C SER A 598 -24.20 6.34 39.55
N ILE A 599 -23.52 5.94 40.63
CA ILE A 599 -22.40 5.00 40.61
C ILE A 599 -22.54 3.96 41.72
N LYS A 600 -21.88 2.81 41.55
CA LYS A 600 -21.74 1.79 42.60
C LYS A 600 -20.29 1.66 43.02
N TYR A 601 -20.00 1.86 44.30
CA TYR A 601 -18.67 1.77 44.88
C TYR A 601 -18.74 1.07 46.25
N ASN A 602 -17.84 0.13 46.55
CA ASN A 602 -17.85 -0.64 47.80
C ASN A 602 -19.23 -1.22 48.17
N ASN A 603 -19.94 -1.80 47.19
CA ASN A 603 -21.29 -2.36 47.32
C ASN A 603 -22.40 -1.37 47.73
N LYS A 604 -22.15 -0.06 47.66
CA LYS A 604 -23.13 1.01 47.92
C LYS A 604 -23.37 1.84 46.66
N GLU A 605 -24.57 2.40 46.54
CA GLU A 605 -24.91 3.35 45.49
C GLU A 605 -24.61 4.78 45.95
N TYR A 606 -23.94 5.54 45.10
CA TYR A 606 -23.61 6.95 45.31
C TYR A 606 -24.10 7.79 44.13
N VAL A 607 -24.31 9.08 44.38
CA VAL A 607 -24.63 10.07 43.34
C VAL A 607 -23.50 11.08 43.27
N LEU A 608 -22.84 11.15 42.11
CA LEU A 608 -21.83 12.16 41.81
C LEU A 608 -22.52 13.43 41.30
N CYS A 609 -22.12 14.57 41.84
CA CYS A 609 -22.51 15.89 41.36
C CYS A 609 -21.28 16.79 41.16
N TYR A 610 -21.39 17.79 40.28
CA TYR A 610 -20.28 18.69 39.98
C TYR A 610 -19.82 19.48 41.22
N HIS A 611 -20.75 20.10 41.92
CA HIS A 611 -20.42 21.07 42.95
C HIS A 611 -21.44 21.10 44.10
N PHE A 612 -20.93 21.09 45.34
CA PHE A 612 -21.73 21.07 46.56
C PHE A 612 -22.75 22.21 46.62
N HIS A 613 -22.35 23.44 46.30
CA HIS A 613 -23.25 24.60 46.36
C HIS A 613 -24.37 24.59 45.31
N SER A 614 -24.19 23.86 44.20
CA SER A 614 -25.16 23.78 43.12
C SER A 614 -26.17 22.65 43.34
N SER A 615 -25.83 21.69 44.20
CA SER A 615 -26.61 20.47 44.46
C SER A 615 -27.05 20.31 45.91
N ASN A 616 -26.76 21.28 46.78
CA ASN A 616 -27.20 21.25 48.17
C ASN A 616 -28.63 21.75 48.35
N GLU A 617 -29.27 21.23 49.38
CA GLU A 617 -30.57 21.65 49.86
C GLU A 617 -30.41 22.37 51.19
N ILE A 618 -31.31 23.33 51.46
CA ILE A 618 -31.38 23.98 52.77
C ILE A 618 -32.01 23.01 53.75
N GLU A 619 -31.31 22.73 54.84
CA GLU A 619 -31.80 21.82 55.88
C GLU A 619 -32.99 22.46 56.61
N LYS A 620 -34.06 21.68 56.76
CA LYS A 620 -35.28 22.08 57.45
C LYS A 620 -35.54 21.16 58.63
N ASP A 621 -36.06 21.71 59.72
CA ASP A 621 -36.52 20.92 60.86
C ASP A 621 -37.82 20.16 60.54
N VAL A 622 -38.30 19.36 61.50
CA VAL A 622 -39.54 18.57 61.40
C VAL A 622 -40.79 19.43 61.12
N ASN A 623 -40.71 20.74 61.37
CA ASN A 623 -41.78 21.71 61.16
C ASN A 623 -41.58 22.55 59.88
N GLY A 624 -40.53 22.27 59.09
CA GLY A 624 -40.21 22.99 57.86
C GLY A 624 -39.40 24.28 58.03
N ASN A 625 -38.96 24.62 59.25
CA ASN A 625 -38.14 25.81 59.49
C ASN A 625 -36.69 25.60 59.06
N ILE A 626 -36.08 26.62 58.48
CA ILE A 626 -34.67 26.59 58.06
C ILE A 626 -33.77 26.45 59.29
N ILE A 627 -32.99 25.37 59.34
CA ILE A 627 -31.94 25.18 60.32
C ILE A 627 -30.77 26.11 59.94
N LYS A 628 -30.22 26.83 60.91
CA LYS A 628 -29.11 27.76 60.71
C LYS A 628 -27.85 27.25 61.40
N ASP A 629 -26.70 27.55 60.82
CA ASP A 629 -25.39 27.30 61.42
C ASP A 629 -25.10 28.24 62.60
N ASN A 630 -23.97 28.03 63.27
CA ASN A 630 -23.52 28.86 64.40
C ASN A 630 -23.24 30.33 64.03
N ARG A 631 -23.31 30.69 62.74
CA ARG A 631 -23.14 32.04 62.19
C ARG A 631 -24.46 32.63 61.68
N GLY A 632 -25.59 31.95 61.92
CA GLY A 632 -26.92 32.40 61.49
C GLY A 632 -27.23 32.19 60.00
N LYS A 633 -26.36 31.51 59.24
CA LYS A 633 -26.59 31.19 57.83
C LYS A 633 -27.39 29.89 57.69
N PRO A 634 -28.24 29.74 56.65
CA PRO A 634 -28.93 28.48 56.39
C PRO A 634 -27.94 27.32 56.29
N LEU A 635 -28.15 26.29 57.09
CA LEU A 635 -27.40 25.05 57.03
C LEU A 635 -27.76 24.35 55.72
N ARG A 636 -26.74 23.94 54.97
CA ARG A 636 -26.90 23.31 53.65
C ARG A 636 -26.29 21.94 53.69
N ARG A 637 -27.01 20.94 53.18
CA ARG A 637 -26.53 19.57 53.05
C ARG A 637 -26.78 19.04 51.66
N LEU A 638 -25.97 18.07 51.24
CA LEU A 638 -26.33 17.27 50.08
C LEU A 638 -27.61 16.47 50.39
N PRO A 639 -28.40 16.10 49.36
CA PRO A 639 -29.70 15.46 49.55
C PRO A 639 -29.67 14.20 50.42
N ASN A 640 -28.57 13.44 50.40
CA ASN A 640 -28.31 12.37 51.38
C ASN A 640 -26.80 12.07 51.52
N LYS A 641 -26.43 11.21 52.47
CA LYS A 641 -25.01 10.83 52.76
C LYS A 641 -24.29 10.15 51.60
N ASN A 642 -25.01 9.60 50.62
CA ASN A 642 -24.44 8.91 49.47
C ASN A 642 -24.16 9.86 48.29
N TRP A 643 -24.37 11.17 48.45
CA TRP A 643 -23.96 12.14 47.44
C TRP A 643 -22.50 12.54 47.65
N ILE A 644 -21.79 12.71 46.54
CA ILE A 644 -20.38 13.09 46.51
C ILE A 644 -20.21 14.21 45.48
N ALA A 645 -19.69 15.35 45.91
CA ALA A 645 -19.43 16.48 45.02
C ALA A 645 -17.97 16.50 44.54
N ILE A 646 -17.74 16.76 43.25
CA ILE A 646 -16.39 16.74 42.67
C ILE A 646 -15.52 17.86 43.25
N ASN A 647 -16.09 19.03 43.58
CA ASN A 647 -15.36 20.08 44.27
C ASN A 647 -14.80 19.61 45.64
N GLN A 648 -15.55 18.78 46.38
CA GLN A 648 -15.08 18.22 47.66
C GLN A 648 -13.94 17.21 47.45
N ILE A 649 -13.97 16.43 46.35
CA ILE A 649 -12.84 15.55 45.96
C ILE A 649 -11.59 16.40 45.71
N ARG A 650 -11.73 17.47 44.94
CA ARG A 650 -10.64 18.41 44.62
C ARG A 650 -10.07 19.07 45.87
N ASP A 651 -10.93 19.52 46.80
CA ASP A 651 -10.48 20.17 48.03
C ASP A 651 -9.76 19.19 48.97
N SER A 652 -10.25 17.94 49.06
CA SER A 652 -9.56 16.85 49.77
C SER A 652 -8.18 16.52 49.20
N LEU A 653 -7.99 16.64 47.87
CA LEU A 653 -6.69 16.47 47.22
C LEU A 653 -5.74 17.66 47.46
N ALA A 654 -6.28 18.89 47.56
CA ALA A 654 -5.50 20.11 47.75
C ALA A 654 -5.06 20.35 49.22
N HIS A 655 -5.35 19.42 50.14
CA HIS A 655 -5.09 19.55 51.58
C HIS A 655 -5.68 20.82 52.22
N ARG A 656 -6.64 21.46 51.55
CA ARG A 656 -7.51 22.43 52.22
C ARG A 656 -8.33 21.60 53.17
N VAL A 657 -8.17 21.83 54.47
CA VAL A 657 -9.01 21.19 55.48
C VAL A 657 -10.44 21.44 55.01
N ASN A 658 -11.17 20.38 54.66
CA ASN A 658 -12.63 20.44 54.58
C ASN A 658 -13.05 20.77 56.02
N GLU A 659 -13.12 22.06 56.34
CA GLU A 659 -13.13 22.60 57.70
C GLU A 659 -14.27 21.99 58.51
N LYS A 660 -14.02 20.87 59.21
CA LYS A 660 -14.85 20.35 60.31
C LYS A 660 -16.38 20.34 60.06
N THR A 661 -16.85 20.14 58.82
CA THR A 661 -18.29 20.02 58.53
C THR A 661 -18.62 18.56 58.29
N SER A 662 -19.66 18.07 58.95
CA SER A 662 -20.26 16.72 58.87
C SER A 662 -20.72 16.26 57.47
N ASP A 663 -20.38 17.02 56.43
CA ASP A 663 -21.07 17.02 55.13
C ASP A 663 -20.15 16.57 53.97
N VAL A 664 -18.92 16.13 54.27
CA VAL A 664 -18.04 15.46 53.31
C VAL A 664 -18.13 13.95 53.49
N ASN A 665 -18.35 13.24 52.39
CA ASN A 665 -18.48 11.80 52.40
C ASN A 665 -17.18 11.09 52.86
N GLU A 666 -17.31 10.06 53.69
CA GLU A 666 -16.19 9.30 54.24
C GLU A 666 -15.27 8.68 53.19
N GLU A 667 -15.78 8.37 52.00
CA GLU A 667 -15.02 7.80 50.88
C GLU A 667 -14.09 8.81 50.19
N ILE A 668 -14.21 10.11 50.50
CA ILE A 668 -13.39 11.18 49.92
C ILE A 668 -12.83 12.15 50.97
N ILE A 669 -12.90 11.81 52.26
CA ILE A 669 -12.60 12.74 53.36
C ILE A 669 -11.15 13.26 53.39
N ASN A 670 -10.22 12.53 52.76
CA ASN A 670 -8.82 12.91 52.68
C ASN A 670 -8.23 12.55 51.32
N ALA A 671 -7.01 13.02 51.05
CA ALA A 671 -6.32 12.81 49.78
C ALA A 671 -6.14 11.32 49.43
N LYS A 672 -5.85 10.45 50.40
CA LYS A 672 -5.65 9.00 50.15
C LYS A 672 -6.95 8.36 49.64
N LYS A 673 -8.03 8.53 50.39
CA LYS A 673 -9.35 7.99 50.01
C LYS A 673 -9.87 8.61 48.72
N SER A 674 -9.66 9.91 48.51
CA SER A 674 -10.00 10.57 47.25
C SER A 674 -9.27 9.96 46.06
N ARG A 675 -7.98 9.61 46.18
CA ARG A 675 -7.22 8.92 45.12
C ARG A 675 -7.76 7.50 44.87
N GLU A 676 -8.09 6.75 45.91
CA GLU A 676 -8.72 5.42 45.78
C GLU A 676 -10.06 5.52 45.06
N PHE A 677 -10.89 6.47 45.46
CA PHE A 677 -12.19 6.75 44.85
C PHE A 677 -12.07 7.18 43.39
N ILE A 678 -11.15 8.11 43.07
CA ILE A 678 -10.86 8.52 41.68
C ILE A 678 -10.41 7.32 40.86
N ASN A 679 -9.52 6.49 41.38
CA ASN A 679 -9.01 5.35 40.62
C ASN A 679 -10.12 4.38 40.21
N ALA A 680 -11.08 4.14 41.10
CA ALA A 680 -12.23 3.26 40.87
C ALA A 680 -13.30 3.90 39.98
N ASN A 681 -13.53 5.21 40.11
CA ASN A 681 -14.68 5.90 39.51
C ASN A 681 -14.31 6.97 38.47
N PHE A 682 -13.06 6.99 38.00
CA PHE A 682 -12.51 8.03 37.11
C PHE A 682 -13.45 8.36 35.94
N LYS A 683 -13.93 7.33 35.24
CA LYS A 683 -14.85 7.47 34.10
C LYS A 683 -16.06 8.35 34.44
N TYR A 684 -16.71 8.07 35.56
CA TYR A 684 -17.92 8.77 35.98
C TYR A 684 -17.64 10.20 36.45
N ILE A 685 -16.49 10.42 37.11
CA ILE A 685 -16.06 11.77 37.51
C ILE A 685 -15.84 12.64 36.28
N ILE A 686 -15.15 12.12 35.26
CA ILE A 686 -14.92 12.82 34.00
C ILE A 686 -16.24 13.07 33.25
N GLN A 687 -17.14 12.07 33.17
CA GLN A 687 -18.47 12.26 32.57
C GLN A 687 -19.25 13.40 33.25
N CYS A 688 -19.22 13.48 34.58
CA CYS A 688 -19.90 14.53 35.32
C CYS A 688 -19.29 15.91 35.00
N LEU A 689 -17.96 16.05 34.95
CA LEU A 689 -17.30 17.30 34.55
C LEU A 689 -17.60 17.70 33.11
N PHE A 690 -17.57 16.76 32.15
CA PHE A 690 -17.91 17.04 30.76
C PHE A 690 -19.38 17.40 30.56
N SER A 691 -20.29 16.84 31.36
CA SER A 691 -21.70 17.23 31.32
C SER A 691 -21.88 18.72 31.63
N VAL A 692 -21.03 19.28 32.49
CA VAL A 692 -21.02 20.71 32.80
C VAL A 692 -20.45 21.50 31.63
N ILE A 693 -19.32 21.07 31.06
CA ILE A 693 -18.70 21.71 29.88
C ILE A 693 -19.72 21.82 28.73
N ILE A 694 -20.47 20.76 28.47
CA ILE A 694 -21.45 20.69 27.38
C ILE A 694 -22.69 21.53 27.70
N LYS A 695 -23.31 21.35 28.87
CA LYS A 695 -24.58 22.03 29.21
C LYS A 695 -24.45 23.55 29.33
N ASN A 696 -23.23 24.05 29.53
CA ASN A 696 -22.95 25.48 29.66
C ASN A 696 -22.25 26.04 28.40
N ASN A 697 -22.29 25.32 27.26
CA ASN A 697 -21.85 25.79 25.94
C ASN A 697 -20.38 26.25 25.84
N LEU A 698 -19.47 25.71 26.65
CA LEU A 698 -18.08 26.17 26.66
C LEU A 698 -17.29 25.84 25.40
N LEU A 699 -17.72 24.81 24.68
CA LEU A 699 -17.10 24.40 23.42
C LEU A 699 -17.48 25.33 22.25
N THR A 700 -18.59 26.08 22.40
CA THR A 700 -19.16 26.95 21.36
C THR A 700 -19.07 28.44 21.72
N ASP A 701 -18.52 28.80 22.88
CA ASP A 701 -18.25 30.18 23.26
C ASP A 701 -16.95 30.69 22.60
N GLU A 702 -17.11 31.60 21.64
CA GLU A 702 -15.99 32.23 20.90
C GLU A 702 -15.17 33.19 21.77
N GLN A 703 -15.75 33.70 22.86
CA GLN A 703 -15.08 34.66 23.75
C GLN A 703 -14.31 33.97 24.88
N PHE A 704 -14.64 32.72 25.19
CA PHE A 704 -13.96 31.99 26.25
C PHE A 704 -12.48 31.74 25.89
N ARG A 705 -11.55 32.24 26.69
CA ARG A 705 -10.11 32.03 26.49
C ARG A 705 -9.50 31.36 27.70
N SER A 706 -9.16 30.10 27.57
CA SER A 706 -8.58 29.31 28.65
C SER A 706 -7.14 29.70 28.98
N ASP A 707 -6.44 30.38 28.07
CA ASP A 707 -5.11 30.97 28.25
C ASP A 707 -5.09 32.23 29.14
N GLU A 708 -6.26 32.81 29.44
CA GLU A 708 -6.40 33.97 30.34
C GLU A 708 -6.46 33.58 31.84
N PHE A 709 -6.40 32.28 32.18
CA PHE A 709 -6.60 31.73 33.52
C PHE A 709 -5.49 30.78 33.96
#